data_AF-A0A5K3EW56-F1
#
_entry.id   AF-A0A5K3EW56-F1
#
_cell.length_a   1.000
_cell.length_b   1.000
_cell.length_c   1.000
_cell.angle_alpha   90.00
_cell.angle_beta   90.00
_cell.angle_gamma   90.00
#
_symmetry.space_group_name_H-M   'P 1'
#
loop_
_entity.id
_entity.type
_entity.pdbx_description
1 polymer ?
#
loop_
_entity_poly.entity_id
_entity_poly.type
_entity_poly.pdbx_seq_one_letter_code
_entity_poly.pdbx_strand_id
1 'polypeptide(L)'
;MATSIIKLHTFSGAGDGGPPCFLLQVDDFYCLLDCGWSEDLPSSRIAELAKWVKKIDAVLISHQSLRHLGLLPHLVGKYGLKCPIYSTTPVYKLGQLFCYDAYQSRFLCEDFSAFTLDDVDDAFQLFVQVKYHQTINLQGKGRGLSVTPLPSGHMLGGTIWKLVKDETDIIYAIDFNNEKSRHLNGAAFDACIRPKLLLIDVSNALYTHVGRKDRNEALRQLLLRTLRRGGNVLISVDTAGYCLEIANLLESLWHSPDSGFMAYGLAMLSHVAFNVFDFTKSLVEWMSEKILRTFEDQRCNPFHLRHLQLCHTLDQLDCVSNPKVILSTDAGLRTGFARLLFADWADSELNTVVITSRDGDFREVRDFSEFTRQQPSLGRRLIGLTSGEEWARQGLATAPGNTLLIPFTLSQRVPIVEDVAPSKLETSRRPSNAEPDSVQLEINPKGDRFRQFTKDQDYHDVEDDDDDDDEEEDDADERRISIEASNGDAVMTPAASAATPGAVSAKAPYVPYEFVMMSGSGGGAGTAGTTLTHGRHMAGYDIFPGLHNHSGGHFFRTAKRTQLVFPTTEKSLQWDEYGEKIDTSIYRMSAEIIDPEYIKKRGRSVNRSASRAAIQDQTKVENKSRFDLFSASSEQLLNLLVMQNSSGAPITPGFQMPQNVTTKCVVEKLEIPLRCEISFIDYESRSDGRALKKIITGLRPQEVILLGSTRSAIDAMVEHCRSDLQLKDEAIHTPSGLDVVNCTKEGDIYQARMKDSLVTGLKFTKIREYELAWVEADIVDADESSTDDPMEGVDGESHAKVASDALPVLVPASGPVADHATVFVNEPKLSDVGGLC
;
A
#
# COMPACT_ATOMS: atom_id res chain seq x y z
N MET A 1 -10.02 17.88 -36.15
CA MET A 1 -10.78 17.26 -35.04
C MET A 1 -10.78 18.23 -33.87
N ALA A 2 -11.83 18.23 -33.05
CA ALA A 2 -11.82 19.02 -31.81
C ALA A 2 -10.73 18.50 -30.86
N THR A 3 -10.15 19.36 -30.03
CA THR A 3 -9.23 18.92 -28.97
C THR A 3 -9.98 18.15 -27.89
N SER A 4 -9.38 17.06 -27.41
CA SER A 4 -9.99 16.27 -26.35
C SER A 4 -10.13 17.06 -25.05
N ILE A 5 -11.29 16.95 -24.42
CA ILE A 5 -11.57 17.59 -23.13
C ILE A 5 -10.86 16.77 -22.06
N ILE A 6 -9.93 17.37 -21.31
CA ILE A 6 -9.17 16.70 -20.26
C ILE A 6 -9.37 17.46 -18.95
N LYS A 7 -10.00 16.82 -17.96
CA LYS A 7 -10.25 17.41 -16.64
C LYS A 7 -9.96 16.40 -15.53
N LEU A 8 -9.33 16.86 -14.45
CA LEU A 8 -9.12 16.06 -13.25
C LEU A 8 -9.94 16.62 -12.10
N HIS A 9 -10.94 15.86 -11.65
CA HIS A 9 -11.63 16.11 -10.38
C HIS A 9 -10.87 15.40 -9.26
N THR A 10 -10.50 16.12 -8.20
CA THR A 10 -9.84 15.53 -7.04
C THR A 10 -10.87 15.24 -5.95
N PHE A 11 -10.85 14.05 -5.33
CA PHE A 11 -11.67 13.78 -4.14
C PHE A 11 -10.81 13.73 -2.87
N SER A 12 -9.62 13.14 -2.94
CA SER A 12 -8.57 13.25 -1.92
C SER A 12 -7.20 12.85 -2.48
N GLY A 13 -6.12 13.08 -1.73
CA GLY A 13 -4.74 12.85 -2.18
C GLY A 13 -4.12 14.04 -2.92
N ALA A 14 -4.73 15.22 -2.79
CA ALA A 14 -4.31 16.46 -3.41
C ALA A 14 -4.27 17.56 -2.33
N GLY A 15 -3.07 17.84 -1.80
CA GLY A 15 -2.83 18.85 -0.76
C GLY A 15 -3.40 18.55 0.64
N ASP A 16 -4.31 17.58 0.78
CA ASP A 16 -5.06 17.28 2.01
C ASP A 16 -4.48 16.14 2.87
N GLY A 17 -3.36 15.55 2.43
CA GLY A 17 -2.72 14.40 3.10
C GLY A 17 -3.48 13.08 2.97
N GLY A 18 -4.62 13.06 2.29
CA GLY A 18 -5.48 11.89 2.18
C GLY A 18 -4.96 10.84 1.18
N PRO A 19 -5.71 9.74 1.02
CA PRO A 19 -5.40 8.71 0.04
C PRO A 19 -5.78 9.16 -1.39
N PRO A 20 -5.05 8.75 -2.43
CA PRO A 20 -5.37 9.06 -3.83
C PRO A 20 -6.78 8.60 -4.22
N CYS A 21 -7.57 9.55 -4.71
CA CYS A 21 -8.86 9.28 -5.34
C CYS A 21 -9.20 10.42 -6.31
N PHE A 22 -9.07 10.18 -7.61
CA PHE A 22 -9.23 11.20 -8.65
C PHE A 22 -10.11 10.70 -9.80
N LEU A 23 -10.93 11.56 -10.40
CA LEU A 23 -11.71 11.23 -11.60
C LEU A 23 -11.18 12.03 -12.79
N LEU A 24 -10.50 11.35 -13.70
CA LEU A 24 -10.03 11.89 -14.97
C LEU A 24 -11.15 11.77 -16.01
N GLN A 25 -11.69 12.90 -16.43
CA GLN A 25 -12.53 13.00 -17.62
C GLN A 25 -11.63 13.11 -18.85
N VAL A 26 -11.87 12.26 -19.86
CA VAL A 26 -11.34 12.39 -21.22
C VAL A 26 -12.53 12.36 -22.17
N ASP A 27 -12.85 13.48 -22.80
CA ASP A 27 -14.09 13.69 -23.57
C ASP A 27 -15.34 13.36 -22.73
N ASP A 28 -16.20 12.46 -23.17
CA ASP A 28 -17.36 11.97 -22.41
C ASP A 28 -17.06 10.72 -21.56
N PHE A 29 -15.80 10.26 -21.52
CA PHE A 29 -15.35 9.09 -20.76
C PHE A 29 -14.83 9.48 -19.38
N TYR A 30 -15.35 8.83 -18.33
CA TYR A 30 -14.99 9.13 -16.94
C TYR A 30 -14.21 7.97 -16.31
N CYS A 31 -12.92 8.20 -16.06
CA CYS A 31 -11.97 7.22 -15.57
C CYS A 31 -11.57 7.52 -14.12
N LEU A 32 -11.86 6.62 -13.18
CA LEU A 32 -11.46 6.76 -11.78
C LEU A 32 -10.01 6.26 -11.62
N LEU A 33 -9.10 7.14 -11.20
CA LEU A 33 -7.69 6.88 -10.95
C LEU A 33 -7.49 6.71 -9.44
N ASP A 34 -7.44 5.44 -9.04
CA ASP A 34 -7.53 4.96 -7.65
C ASP A 34 -8.76 5.45 -6.87
N CYS A 35 -9.06 4.75 -5.78
CA CYS A 35 -10.13 5.07 -4.85
C CYS A 35 -9.72 4.60 -3.45
N GLY A 36 -8.65 5.22 -2.97
CA GLY A 36 -8.06 4.90 -1.68
C GLY A 36 -8.91 5.30 -0.49
N TRP A 37 -8.69 4.60 0.62
CA TRP A 37 -9.37 4.84 1.89
C TRP A 37 -8.39 5.03 3.05
N SER A 38 -8.80 5.84 4.02
CA SER A 38 -8.20 5.97 5.35
C SER A 38 -9.30 6.30 6.37
N GLU A 39 -9.04 6.03 7.65
CA GLU A 39 -9.98 6.38 8.75
C GLU A 39 -10.27 7.89 8.80
N ASP A 40 -9.26 8.70 8.49
CA ASP A 40 -9.31 10.15 8.54
C ASP A 40 -9.95 10.79 7.28
N LEU A 41 -10.41 9.99 6.31
CA LEU A 41 -11.09 10.46 5.10
C LEU A 41 -12.53 10.89 5.44
N PRO A 42 -12.90 12.18 5.29
CA PRO A 42 -14.22 12.64 5.68
C PRO A 42 -15.34 12.04 4.82
N SER A 43 -16.45 11.63 5.45
CA SER A 43 -17.63 11.08 4.76
C SER A 43 -18.22 12.01 3.69
N SER A 44 -17.96 13.32 3.78
CA SER A 44 -18.30 14.30 2.73
C SER A 44 -17.55 14.07 1.42
N ARG A 45 -16.26 13.66 1.45
CA ARG A 45 -15.50 13.31 0.24
C ARG A 45 -16.12 12.09 -0.46
N ILE A 46 -16.53 11.09 0.33
CA ILE A 46 -17.23 9.88 -0.15
C ILE A 46 -18.60 10.25 -0.73
N ALA A 47 -19.36 11.14 -0.07
CA ALA A 47 -20.66 11.62 -0.55
C ALA A 47 -20.56 12.45 -1.84
N GLU A 48 -19.47 13.19 -2.06
CA GLU A 48 -19.21 13.85 -3.35
C GLU A 48 -18.88 12.83 -4.45
N LEU A 49 -17.99 11.87 -4.18
CA LEU A 49 -17.65 10.78 -5.11
C LEU A 49 -18.88 9.94 -5.51
N ALA A 50 -19.78 9.67 -4.56
CA ALA A 50 -21.02 8.93 -4.79
C ALA A 50 -21.92 9.54 -5.88
N LYS A 51 -21.88 10.87 -6.08
CA LYS A 51 -22.62 11.56 -7.17
C LYS A 51 -22.10 11.19 -8.56
N TRP A 52 -20.85 10.74 -8.65
CA TRP A 52 -20.19 10.39 -9.90
C TRP A 52 -20.23 8.89 -10.21
N VAL A 53 -20.38 8.00 -9.22
CA VAL A 53 -20.31 6.52 -9.37
C VAL A 53 -21.08 5.98 -10.59
N LYS A 54 -22.30 6.48 -10.84
CA LYS A 54 -23.15 6.05 -11.98
C LYS A 54 -22.72 6.57 -13.36
N LYS A 55 -21.73 7.46 -13.42
CA LYS A 55 -21.12 8.00 -14.64
C LYS A 55 -19.75 7.38 -14.97
N ILE A 56 -19.10 6.73 -14.00
CA ILE A 56 -17.75 6.18 -14.15
C ILE A 56 -17.78 5.04 -15.15
N ASP A 57 -17.00 5.15 -16.22
CA ASP A 57 -16.94 4.18 -17.31
C ASP A 57 -15.85 3.11 -17.09
N ALA A 58 -14.82 3.42 -16.31
CA ALA A 58 -13.80 2.47 -15.85
C ALA A 58 -13.07 2.96 -14.57
N VAL A 59 -12.46 2.03 -13.84
CA VAL A 59 -11.49 2.33 -12.77
C VAL A 59 -10.11 1.81 -13.16
N LEU A 60 -9.05 2.55 -12.88
CA LEU A 60 -7.66 2.10 -12.90
C LEU A 60 -7.14 2.09 -11.45
N ILE A 61 -6.64 0.94 -10.98
CA ILE A 61 -6.01 0.81 -9.66
C ILE A 61 -4.50 0.69 -9.83
N SER A 62 -3.71 1.44 -9.05
CA SER A 62 -2.24 1.41 -9.14
C SER A 62 -1.58 0.37 -8.24
N HIS A 63 -2.08 0.15 -7.02
CA HIS A 63 -1.42 -0.69 -6.01
C HIS A 63 -2.42 -1.48 -5.15
N GLN A 64 -1.96 -2.56 -4.51
CA GLN A 64 -2.78 -3.46 -3.70
C GLN A 64 -3.24 -2.90 -2.34
N SER A 65 -2.66 -1.80 -1.84
CA SER A 65 -2.94 -1.34 -0.48
C SER A 65 -4.28 -0.58 -0.37
N LEU A 66 -4.86 -0.52 0.84
CA LEU A 66 -6.09 0.23 1.12
C LEU A 66 -6.00 1.71 0.71
N ARG A 67 -4.78 2.27 0.73
CA ARG A 67 -4.46 3.63 0.24
C ARG A 67 -4.81 3.85 -1.24
N HIS A 68 -5.08 2.79 -2.01
CA HIS A 68 -5.33 2.83 -3.45
C HIS A 68 -6.68 2.22 -3.85
N LEU A 69 -7.10 1.13 -3.19
CA LEU A 69 -8.34 0.41 -3.54
C LEU A 69 -9.36 0.29 -2.40
N GLY A 70 -9.10 0.91 -1.23
CA GLY A 70 -9.87 0.65 -0.01
C GLY A 70 -11.35 1.09 -0.04
N LEU A 71 -11.76 1.98 -0.96
CA LEU A 71 -13.17 2.33 -1.15
C LEU A 71 -13.91 1.36 -2.09
N LEU A 72 -13.23 0.48 -2.86
CA LEU A 72 -13.90 -0.37 -3.85
C LEU A 72 -15.10 -1.17 -3.31
N PRO A 73 -14.98 -1.90 -2.18
CA PRO A 73 -16.12 -2.64 -1.63
C PRO A 73 -17.30 -1.73 -1.29
N HIS A 74 -17.00 -0.55 -0.73
CA HIS A 74 -18.00 0.45 -0.35
C HIS A 74 -18.71 1.08 -1.57
N LEU A 75 -17.96 1.36 -2.64
CA LEU A 75 -18.48 1.94 -3.89
C LEU A 75 -19.32 0.93 -4.70
N VAL A 76 -18.94 -0.34 -4.70
CA VAL A 76 -19.68 -1.41 -5.38
C VAL A 76 -20.95 -1.75 -4.58
N GLY A 77 -20.80 -2.17 -3.33
CA GLY A 77 -21.91 -2.64 -2.50
C GLY A 77 -22.98 -1.59 -2.20
N LYS A 78 -22.57 -0.36 -1.83
CA LYS A 78 -23.52 0.67 -1.37
C LYS A 78 -23.89 1.71 -2.41
N TYR A 79 -22.97 2.05 -3.32
CA TYR A 79 -23.21 3.07 -4.36
C TYR A 79 -23.47 2.49 -5.75
N GLY A 80 -23.30 1.18 -5.94
CA GLY A 80 -23.65 0.48 -7.18
C GLY A 80 -22.70 0.74 -8.34
N LEU A 81 -21.39 0.87 -8.06
CA LEU A 81 -20.34 0.87 -9.08
C LEU A 81 -20.35 -0.48 -9.84
N LYS A 82 -20.34 -0.43 -11.18
CA LYS A 82 -20.47 -1.62 -12.06
C LYS A 82 -19.57 -1.60 -13.31
N CYS A 83 -18.66 -0.63 -13.40
CA CYS A 83 -17.71 -0.52 -14.50
C CYS A 83 -16.52 -1.47 -14.33
N PRO A 84 -15.81 -1.83 -15.41
CA PRO A 84 -14.60 -2.66 -15.32
C PRO A 84 -13.50 -1.95 -14.52
N ILE A 85 -12.83 -2.72 -13.66
CA ILE A 85 -11.72 -2.26 -12.81
C ILE A 85 -10.43 -2.87 -13.35
N TYR A 86 -9.54 -2.07 -13.93
CA TYR A 86 -8.28 -2.56 -14.50
C TYR A 86 -7.16 -2.50 -13.46
N SER A 87 -6.46 -3.62 -13.29
CA SER A 87 -5.23 -3.71 -12.47
C SER A 87 -4.38 -4.91 -12.89
N THR A 88 -3.18 -5.02 -12.34
CA THR A 88 -2.31 -6.17 -12.58
C THR A 88 -2.73 -7.39 -11.74
N THR A 89 -2.37 -8.60 -12.19
CA THR A 89 -2.67 -9.85 -11.46
C THR A 89 -2.20 -9.84 -9.99
N PRO A 90 -1.02 -9.29 -9.61
CA PRO A 90 -0.67 -9.13 -8.20
C PRO A 90 -1.52 -8.10 -7.46
N VAL A 91 -1.83 -6.95 -8.07
CA VAL A 91 -2.67 -5.92 -7.45
C VAL A 91 -4.08 -6.46 -7.17
N TYR A 92 -4.64 -7.22 -8.10
CA TYR A 92 -5.87 -7.99 -7.89
C TYR A 92 -5.73 -9.01 -6.73
N LYS A 93 -4.82 -10.00 -6.83
CA LYS A 93 -4.73 -11.10 -5.85
C LYS A 93 -4.37 -10.64 -4.44
N LEU A 94 -3.44 -9.70 -4.32
CA LEU A 94 -2.95 -9.20 -3.03
C LEU A 94 -3.86 -8.10 -2.48
N GLY A 95 -4.55 -7.36 -3.35
CA GLY A 95 -5.56 -6.36 -2.96
C GLY A 95 -6.75 -6.96 -2.24
N GLN A 96 -7.24 -8.11 -2.71
CA GLN A 96 -8.32 -8.84 -2.03
C GLN A 96 -7.90 -9.24 -0.61
N LEU A 97 -6.65 -9.68 -0.43
CA LEU A 97 -6.09 -10.02 0.88
C LEU A 97 -5.91 -8.79 1.79
N PHE A 98 -5.53 -7.62 1.25
CA PHE A 98 -5.53 -6.35 1.99
C PHE A 98 -6.95 -6.01 2.50
N CYS A 99 -7.98 -6.15 1.67
CA CYS A 99 -9.37 -5.94 2.08
C CYS A 99 -9.83 -6.95 3.16
N TYR A 100 -9.47 -8.22 3.04
CA TYR A 100 -9.81 -9.26 4.02
C TYR A 100 -9.11 -9.09 5.38
N ASP A 101 -7.80 -8.78 5.37
CA ASP A 101 -7.00 -8.55 6.60
C ASP A 101 -7.49 -7.29 7.33
N ALA A 102 -7.87 -6.25 6.57
CA ALA A 102 -8.47 -5.04 7.09
C ALA A 102 -9.87 -5.27 7.69
N TYR A 103 -10.75 -6.00 6.99
CA TYR A 103 -12.08 -6.34 7.51
C TYR A 103 -11.98 -7.14 8.81
N GLN A 104 -11.15 -8.18 8.85
CA GLN A 104 -10.98 -9.02 10.05
C GLN A 104 -10.36 -8.23 11.21
N SER A 105 -9.30 -7.45 10.95
CA SER A 105 -8.65 -6.60 11.97
C SER A 105 -9.61 -5.59 12.59
N ARG A 106 -10.55 -5.05 11.79
CA ARG A 106 -11.57 -4.09 12.24
C ARG A 106 -12.74 -4.75 12.92
N PHE A 107 -13.31 -5.80 12.34
CA PHE A 107 -14.40 -6.56 12.96
C PHE A 107 -14.05 -7.00 14.38
N LEU A 108 -12.79 -7.35 14.64
CA LEU A 108 -12.30 -7.74 15.97
C LEU A 108 -12.15 -6.59 16.99
N CYS A 109 -12.17 -5.32 16.58
CA CYS A 109 -12.01 -4.17 17.48
C CYS A 109 -13.15 -3.13 17.43
N GLU A 110 -13.93 -3.08 16.36
CA GLU A 110 -15.04 -2.13 16.15
C GLU A 110 -16.25 -2.83 15.49
N ASP A 111 -17.44 -2.24 15.64
CA ASP A 111 -18.65 -2.67 14.91
C ASP A 111 -18.58 -2.14 13.46
N PHE A 112 -17.62 -2.69 12.71
CA PHE A 112 -17.26 -2.26 11.38
C PHE A 112 -18.41 -2.44 10.40
N SER A 113 -18.88 -1.33 9.85
CA SER A 113 -20.05 -1.26 8.97
C SER A 113 -19.79 -0.56 7.65
N ALA A 114 -18.53 -0.22 7.32
CA ALA A 114 -18.22 0.43 6.05
C ALA A 114 -18.46 -0.51 4.86
N PHE A 115 -17.94 -1.74 4.93
CA PHE A 115 -18.16 -2.82 3.96
C PHE A 115 -18.10 -4.20 4.64
N THR A 116 -18.64 -5.21 3.97
CA THR A 116 -18.65 -6.64 4.34
C THR A 116 -17.66 -7.45 3.49
N LEU A 117 -17.45 -8.73 3.79
CA LEU A 117 -16.63 -9.60 2.95
C LEU A 117 -17.32 -9.90 1.60
N ASP A 118 -18.66 -9.96 1.57
CA ASP A 118 -19.41 -10.13 0.33
C ASP A 118 -19.26 -8.89 -0.57
N ASP A 119 -19.24 -7.67 -0.01
CA ASP A 119 -18.92 -6.43 -0.75
C ASP A 119 -17.49 -6.45 -1.35
N VAL A 120 -16.54 -7.14 -0.69
CA VAL A 120 -15.18 -7.33 -1.24
C VAL A 120 -15.24 -8.29 -2.43
N ASP A 121 -15.92 -9.43 -2.30
CA ASP A 121 -15.96 -10.42 -3.37
C ASP A 121 -16.76 -9.91 -4.59
N ASP A 122 -17.83 -9.14 -4.40
CA ASP A 122 -18.54 -8.44 -5.48
C ASP A 122 -17.69 -7.34 -6.14
N ALA A 123 -16.88 -6.60 -5.38
CA ALA A 123 -15.95 -5.63 -5.96
C ALA A 123 -14.82 -6.30 -6.76
N PHE A 124 -14.28 -7.41 -6.26
CA PHE A 124 -13.20 -8.12 -6.94
C PHE A 124 -13.68 -8.97 -8.14
N GLN A 125 -14.99 -9.27 -8.27
CA GLN A 125 -15.58 -9.80 -9.50
C GLN A 125 -15.51 -8.84 -10.70
N LEU A 126 -15.42 -7.52 -10.48
CA LEU A 126 -15.38 -6.51 -11.56
C LEU A 126 -13.96 -6.31 -12.17
N PHE A 127 -12.95 -7.05 -11.70
CA PHE A 127 -11.56 -6.83 -12.10
C PHE A 127 -11.20 -7.44 -13.46
N VAL A 128 -10.65 -6.61 -14.33
CA VAL A 128 -9.99 -7.00 -15.59
C VAL A 128 -8.48 -6.99 -15.36
N GLN A 129 -7.92 -8.19 -15.19
CA GLN A 129 -6.48 -8.36 -14.96
C GLN A 129 -5.66 -8.14 -16.24
N VAL A 130 -4.61 -7.33 -16.15
CA VAL A 130 -3.73 -6.95 -17.28
C VAL A 130 -2.25 -7.15 -16.94
N LYS A 131 -1.39 -7.34 -17.95
CA LYS A 131 0.08 -7.46 -17.80
C LYS A 131 0.81 -6.14 -18.04
N TYR A 132 1.99 -5.95 -17.44
CA TYR A 132 2.84 -4.78 -17.75
C TYR A 132 3.09 -4.67 -19.26
N HIS A 133 3.11 -3.44 -19.78
CA HIS A 133 3.26 -3.10 -21.20
C HIS A 133 2.14 -3.66 -22.13
N GLN A 134 1.08 -4.27 -21.58
CA GLN A 134 -0.12 -4.61 -22.35
C GLN A 134 -0.96 -3.36 -22.57
N THR A 135 -1.04 -2.85 -23.79
CA THR A 135 -1.97 -1.77 -24.14
C THR A 135 -3.39 -2.32 -24.29
N ILE A 136 -4.35 -1.75 -23.55
CA ILE A 136 -5.77 -2.07 -23.60
C ILE A 136 -6.51 -0.91 -24.25
N ASN A 137 -7.20 -1.17 -25.36
CA ASN A 137 -8.09 -0.20 -26.00
C ASN A 137 -9.44 -0.21 -25.29
N LEU A 138 -9.87 0.93 -24.77
CA LEU A 138 -11.12 1.04 -24.01
C LEU A 138 -12.34 1.04 -24.94
N GLN A 139 -13.48 0.65 -24.38
CA GLN A 139 -14.70 0.31 -25.14
C GLN A 139 -15.81 1.35 -24.91
N GLY A 140 -16.86 1.31 -25.73
CA GLY A 140 -17.98 2.25 -25.65
C GLY A 140 -17.52 3.69 -25.87
N LYS A 141 -17.80 4.60 -24.92
CA LYS A 141 -17.34 6.00 -24.97
C LYS A 141 -15.80 6.11 -24.99
N GLY A 142 -15.09 5.13 -24.45
CA GLY A 142 -13.62 5.12 -24.37
C GLY A 142 -12.93 4.81 -25.70
N ARG A 143 -13.66 4.77 -26.83
CA ARG A 143 -13.07 4.48 -28.14
C ARG A 143 -12.01 5.53 -28.51
N GLY A 144 -10.82 5.05 -28.87
CA GLY A 144 -9.64 5.90 -29.16
C GLY A 144 -8.81 6.24 -27.92
N LEU A 145 -9.32 6.01 -26.70
CA LEU A 145 -8.53 6.02 -25.48
C LEU A 145 -7.97 4.61 -25.24
N SER A 146 -6.66 4.52 -25.04
CA SER A 146 -5.95 3.30 -24.66
C SER A 146 -5.22 3.50 -23.34
N VAL A 147 -5.04 2.42 -22.58
CA VAL A 147 -4.34 2.43 -21.29
C VAL A 147 -3.27 1.35 -21.27
N THR A 148 -2.12 1.62 -20.66
CA THR A 148 -0.97 0.70 -20.56
C THR A 148 -0.37 0.79 -19.15
N PRO A 149 -0.34 -0.32 -18.38
CA PRO A 149 0.31 -0.35 -17.08
C PRO A 149 1.84 -0.54 -17.25
N LEU A 150 2.62 0.22 -16.50
CA LEU A 150 4.09 0.16 -16.45
C LEU A 150 4.53 -0.07 -14.99
N PRO A 151 5.59 -0.83 -14.70
CA PRO A 151 5.98 -1.13 -13.32
C PRO A 151 6.37 0.13 -12.53
N SER A 152 5.82 0.29 -11.32
CA SER A 152 6.12 1.40 -10.39
C SER A 152 7.31 1.12 -9.46
N GLY A 153 7.69 -0.15 -9.25
CA GLY A 153 8.77 -0.56 -8.35
C GLY A 153 8.46 -0.43 -6.83
N HIS A 154 7.29 0.08 -6.45
CA HIS A 154 6.90 0.26 -5.05
C HIS A 154 6.44 -1.05 -4.40
N MET A 155 5.39 -1.67 -4.93
CA MET A 155 4.85 -2.95 -4.48
C MET A 155 4.82 -3.97 -5.63
N LEU A 156 4.72 -5.26 -5.32
CA LEU A 156 4.65 -6.32 -6.32
C LEU A 156 3.41 -6.14 -7.20
N GLY A 157 3.63 -5.90 -8.50
CA GLY A 157 2.57 -5.59 -9.49
C GLY A 157 2.16 -4.13 -9.59
N GLY A 158 2.70 -3.23 -8.75
CA GLY A 158 2.33 -1.81 -8.72
C GLY A 158 2.54 -1.10 -10.06
N THR A 159 1.61 -0.21 -10.44
CA THR A 159 1.61 0.42 -11.77
C THR A 159 1.67 1.95 -11.75
N ILE A 160 2.52 2.46 -12.64
CA ILE A 160 2.33 3.73 -13.32
C ILE A 160 1.38 3.47 -14.49
N TRP A 161 0.34 4.30 -14.65
CA TRP A 161 -0.60 4.17 -15.78
C TRP A 161 -0.26 5.18 -16.86
N LYS A 162 0.06 4.70 -18.07
CA LYS A 162 0.08 5.52 -19.29
C LYS A 162 -1.30 5.43 -19.95
N LEU A 163 -1.93 6.56 -20.20
CA LEU A 163 -3.14 6.69 -21.01
C LEU A 163 -2.79 7.45 -22.29
N VAL A 164 -3.34 7.02 -23.43
CA VAL A 164 -3.13 7.66 -24.73
C VAL A 164 -4.47 7.85 -25.42
N LYS A 165 -4.83 9.10 -25.70
CA LYS A 165 -5.97 9.47 -26.55
C LYS A 165 -5.44 10.20 -27.79
N ASP A 166 -5.58 9.58 -28.95
CA ASP A 166 -5.00 10.05 -30.22
C ASP A 166 -3.48 10.32 -30.06
N GLU A 167 -3.01 11.57 -30.17
CA GLU A 167 -1.60 11.93 -29.92
C GLU A 167 -1.31 12.39 -28.47
N THR A 168 -2.25 12.23 -27.53
CA THR A 168 -2.20 12.82 -26.19
C THR A 168 -1.85 11.79 -25.12
N ASP A 169 -0.55 11.74 -24.80
CA ASP A 169 0.01 11.00 -23.68
C ASP A 169 -0.31 11.69 -22.33
N ILE A 170 -1.07 11.00 -21.49
CA ILE A 170 -1.32 11.33 -20.08
C ILE A 170 -0.67 10.26 -19.20
N ILE A 171 0.19 10.65 -18.27
CA ILE A 171 0.88 9.72 -17.36
C ILE A 171 0.36 9.94 -15.93
N TYR A 172 -0.03 8.86 -15.26
CA TYR A 172 -0.40 8.84 -13.84
C TYR A 172 0.61 8.00 -13.05
N ALA A 173 1.48 8.68 -12.30
CA ALA A 173 2.63 8.12 -11.61
C ALA A 173 2.62 8.50 -10.12
N ILE A 174 1.85 7.77 -9.31
CA ILE A 174 1.87 7.89 -7.85
C ILE A 174 2.65 6.75 -7.19
N ASP A 175 3.02 6.92 -5.93
CA ASP A 175 3.57 5.89 -5.03
C ASP A 175 4.58 4.94 -5.74
N PHE A 176 5.67 5.49 -6.33
CA PHE A 176 6.64 4.73 -7.15
C PHE A 176 8.09 4.83 -6.64
N ASN A 177 8.94 3.84 -6.98
CA ASN A 177 10.36 3.77 -6.60
C ASN A 177 11.27 3.50 -7.80
N ASN A 178 12.22 4.40 -8.07
CA ASN A 178 13.23 4.22 -9.12
C ASN A 178 14.38 3.28 -8.72
N GLU A 179 14.59 2.98 -7.44
CA GLU A 179 15.62 2.04 -6.99
C GLU A 179 15.15 0.58 -7.06
N LYS A 180 16.08 -0.35 -7.28
CA LYS A 180 15.78 -1.79 -7.22
C LYS A 180 15.73 -2.25 -5.76
N SER A 181 14.67 -2.94 -5.34
CA SER A 181 14.57 -3.57 -4.01
C SER A 181 15.30 -4.94 -3.99
N ARG A 182 15.11 -5.78 -2.96
CA ARG A 182 15.55 -7.19 -3.03
C ARG A 182 14.73 -7.99 -4.03
N HIS A 183 13.46 -7.61 -4.23
CA HIS A 183 12.50 -8.42 -4.99
C HIS A 183 11.90 -7.76 -6.24
N LEU A 184 11.98 -6.43 -6.39
CA LEU A 184 11.45 -5.68 -7.53
C LEU A 184 12.55 -4.97 -8.33
N ASN A 185 12.31 -4.80 -9.62
CA ASN A 185 12.98 -3.75 -10.41
C ASN A 185 12.43 -2.38 -10.00
N GLY A 186 13.19 -1.31 -10.27
CA GLY A 186 12.69 0.07 -10.13
C GLY A 186 11.69 0.44 -11.23
N ALA A 187 11.05 1.58 -11.07
CA ALA A 187 10.04 2.14 -11.98
C ALA A 187 10.54 2.27 -13.43
N ALA A 188 9.72 1.85 -14.39
CA ALA A 188 10.02 1.98 -15.82
C ALA A 188 9.33 3.22 -16.41
N PHE A 189 10.11 4.27 -16.63
CA PHE A 189 9.66 5.55 -17.21
C PHE A 189 9.98 5.69 -18.71
N ASP A 190 10.59 4.67 -19.33
CA ASP A 190 11.11 4.73 -20.71
C ASP A 190 10.02 4.96 -21.77
N ALA A 191 8.78 4.53 -21.49
CA ALA A 191 7.61 4.74 -22.34
C ALA A 191 6.87 6.08 -22.07
N CYS A 192 7.37 6.91 -21.16
CA CYS A 192 6.71 8.11 -20.64
C CYS A 192 7.37 9.43 -21.07
N ILE A 193 8.30 9.42 -22.03
CA ILE A 193 9.10 10.60 -22.41
C ILE A 193 8.25 11.68 -23.13
N ARG A 194 8.46 12.95 -22.76
CA ARG A 194 7.76 14.16 -23.23
C ARG A 194 6.21 14.06 -23.21
N PRO A 195 5.60 13.65 -22.09
CA PRO A 195 4.15 13.47 -22.02
C PRO A 195 3.44 14.83 -22.12
N LYS A 196 2.22 14.86 -22.70
CA LYS A 196 1.43 16.09 -22.75
C LYS A 196 0.97 16.50 -21.35
N LEU A 197 0.62 15.53 -20.50
CA LEU A 197 0.21 15.75 -19.11
C LEU A 197 0.82 14.69 -18.17
N LEU A 198 1.40 15.13 -17.06
CA LEU A 198 1.95 14.26 -16.01
C LEU A 198 1.27 14.52 -14.66
N LEU A 199 0.49 13.55 -14.18
CA LEU A 199 0.00 13.47 -12.80
C LEU A 199 1.02 12.69 -11.99
N ILE A 200 1.60 13.30 -10.95
CA ILE A 200 2.72 12.69 -10.22
C ILE A 200 2.65 12.95 -8.71
N ASP A 201 2.86 11.90 -7.89
CA ASP A 201 3.01 12.08 -6.43
C ASP A 201 4.38 12.70 -6.12
N VAL A 202 4.35 13.80 -5.37
CA VAL A 202 5.55 14.50 -4.89
C VAL A 202 5.61 14.57 -3.36
N SER A 203 4.85 13.75 -2.63
CA SER A 203 4.87 13.68 -1.15
C SER A 203 6.28 13.51 -0.56
N ASN A 204 7.19 12.88 -1.29
CA ASN A 204 8.59 12.68 -0.90
C ASN A 204 9.57 13.79 -1.37
N ALA A 205 9.12 14.91 -1.94
CA ALA A 205 10.01 15.92 -2.55
C ALA A 205 11.03 16.56 -1.58
N LEU A 206 10.72 16.59 -0.29
CA LEU A 206 11.61 17.06 0.79
C LEU A 206 12.32 15.91 1.54
N TYR A 207 11.99 14.66 1.23
CA TYR A 207 12.53 13.48 1.92
C TYR A 207 13.82 12.99 1.25
N THR A 208 14.72 12.37 2.03
CA THR A 208 15.94 11.73 1.55
C THR A 208 16.07 10.38 2.25
N HIS A 209 16.03 9.29 1.47
CA HIS A 209 16.12 7.93 2.01
C HIS A 209 17.52 7.58 2.51
N VAL A 210 17.59 6.77 3.57
CA VAL A 210 18.85 6.11 3.98
C VAL A 210 19.15 4.97 3.01
N GLY A 211 20.41 4.86 2.58
CA GLY A 211 20.85 3.83 1.64
C GLY A 211 20.45 2.43 2.07
N ARG A 212 19.81 1.66 1.17
CA ARG A 212 19.23 0.33 1.44
C ARG A 212 20.18 -0.64 2.17
N LYS A 213 21.48 -0.59 1.88
CA LYS A 213 22.49 -1.42 2.55
C LYS A 213 22.58 -1.10 4.05
N ASP A 214 22.67 0.17 4.37
CA ASP A 214 22.92 0.67 5.71
C ASP A 214 21.64 0.62 6.54
N ARG A 215 20.47 0.83 5.92
CA ARG A 215 19.15 0.50 6.49
C ARG A 215 19.02 -0.97 6.90
N ASN A 216 19.41 -1.89 6.02
CA ASN A 216 19.32 -3.32 6.30
C ASN A 216 20.29 -3.75 7.43
N GLU A 217 21.49 -3.17 7.49
CA GLU A 217 22.45 -3.43 8.57
C GLU A 217 22.01 -2.78 9.90
N ALA A 218 21.40 -1.60 9.89
CA ALA A 218 20.82 -0.97 11.08
C ALA A 218 19.71 -1.82 11.69
N LEU A 219 18.77 -2.34 10.87
CA LEU A 219 17.77 -3.31 11.34
C LEU A 219 18.45 -4.57 11.90
N ARG A 220 19.40 -5.16 11.17
CA ARG A 220 20.12 -6.37 11.62
C ARG A 220 20.79 -6.17 13.00
N GLN A 221 21.44 -5.03 13.21
CA GLN A 221 22.11 -4.70 14.47
C GLN A 221 21.11 -4.49 15.61
N LEU A 222 19.99 -3.79 15.34
CA LEU A 222 18.88 -3.63 16.27
C LEU A 222 18.34 -4.99 16.73
N LEU A 223 17.99 -5.87 15.79
CA LEU A 223 17.47 -7.21 16.09
C LEU A 223 18.46 -8.03 16.93
N LEU A 224 19.73 -8.11 16.54
CA LEU A 224 20.74 -8.85 17.32
C LEU A 224 20.94 -8.26 18.72
N ARG A 225 20.90 -6.93 18.88
CA ARG A 225 21.05 -6.27 20.18
C ARG A 225 19.89 -6.61 21.11
N THR A 226 18.66 -6.61 20.62
CA THR A 226 17.46 -6.89 21.43
C THR A 226 17.35 -8.37 21.78
N LEU A 227 17.51 -9.27 20.81
CA LEU A 227 17.44 -10.72 21.02
C LEU A 227 18.54 -11.21 21.99
N ARG A 228 19.75 -10.65 21.92
CA ARG A 228 20.84 -10.96 22.87
C ARG A 228 20.60 -10.46 24.30
N ARG A 229 19.70 -9.48 24.50
CA ARG A 229 19.22 -9.04 25.83
C ARG A 229 18.08 -9.92 26.35
N GLY A 230 17.61 -10.90 25.57
CA GLY A 230 16.45 -11.73 25.92
C GLY A 230 15.09 -11.05 25.66
N GLY A 231 15.08 -9.91 24.94
CA GLY A 231 13.87 -9.20 24.58
C GLY A 231 13.33 -9.61 23.20
N ASN A 232 12.03 -9.41 23.00
CA ASN A 232 11.38 -9.65 21.72
C ASN A 232 11.39 -8.40 20.83
N VAL A 233 11.21 -8.58 19.52
CA VAL A 233 11.03 -7.48 18.57
C VAL A 233 9.70 -7.61 17.85
N LEU A 234 8.85 -6.59 17.99
CA LEU A 234 7.69 -6.37 17.12
C LEU A 234 8.13 -5.50 15.94
N ILE A 235 7.74 -5.87 14.73
CA ILE A 235 7.91 -5.07 13.52
C ILE A 235 6.50 -4.87 12.93
N SER A 236 5.98 -3.65 12.94
CA SER A 236 4.71 -3.36 12.25
C SER A 236 4.95 -3.40 10.74
N VAL A 237 4.04 -3.99 9.97
CA VAL A 237 4.13 -4.12 8.51
C VAL A 237 2.76 -3.99 7.83
N ASP A 238 2.76 -3.85 6.51
CA ASP A 238 1.57 -3.97 5.68
C ASP A 238 1.21 -5.44 5.38
N THR A 239 0.03 -5.69 4.82
CA THR A 239 -0.47 -7.05 4.59
C THR A 239 0.32 -7.80 3.51
N ALA A 240 0.59 -7.18 2.36
CA ALA A 240 1.09 -7.88 1.17
C ALA A 240 1.97 -7.04 0.21
N GLY A 241 2.56 -5.94 0.66
CA GLY A 241 3.45 -5.10 -0.14
C GLY A 241 4.90 -5.16 0.35
N TYR A 242 5.31 -4.22 1.19
CA TYR A 242 6.72 -4.11 1.62
C TYR A 242 7.09 -5.15 2.70
N CYS A 243 6.11 -5.77 3.37
CA CYS A 243 6.31 -6.95 4.23
C CYS A 243 7.09 -8.07 3.52
N LEU A 244 6.93 -8.20 2.19
CA LEU A 244 7.66 -9.15 1.35
C LEU A 244 9.17 -8.85 1.28
N GLU A 245 9.57 -7.58 1.25
CA GLU A 245 10.98 -7.15 1.29
C GLU A 245 11.62 -7.51 2.64
N ILE A 246 10.89 -7.27 3.72
CA ILE A 246 11.36 -7.53 5.09
C ILE A 246 11.39 -9.04 5.38
N ALA A 247 10.35 -9.79 5.02
CA ALA A 247 10.31 -11.25 5.16
C ALA A 247 11.48 -11.93 4.42
N ASN A 248 11.75 -11.53 3.18
CA ASN A 248 12.89 -12.00 2.39
C ASN A 248 14.24 -11.62 3.05
N LEU A 249 14.35 -10.42 3.63
CA LEU A 249 15.52 -10.01 4.43
C LEU A 249 15.72 -10.88 5.67
N LEU A 250 14.67 -11.13 6.46
CA LEU A 250 14.76 -11.93 7.70
C LEU A 250 15.02 -13.40 7.39
N GLU A 251 14.35 -13.99 6.40
CA GLU A 251 14.63 -15.36 5.94
C GLU A 251 16.08 -15.51 5.48
N SER A 252 16.62 -14.53 4.73
CA SER A 252 18.04 -14.48 4.34
C SER A 252 18.99 -14.44 5.55
N LEU A 253 18.60 -13.71 6.61
CA LEU A 253 19.41 -13.55 7.81
C LEU A 253 19.38 -14.83 8.66
N TRP A 254 18.21 -15.45 8.85
CA TRP A 254 18.08 -16.73 9.55
C TRP A 254 18.81 -17.84 8.80
N HIS A 255 18.68 -17.91 7.48
CA HIS A 255 19.32 -18.97 6.68
C HIS A 255 20.86 -18.93 6.69
N SER A 256 21.49 -17.79 7.00
CA SER A 256 22.94 -17.65 7.06
C SER A 256 23.48 -18.06 8.44
N PRO A 257 24.32 -19.12 8.58
CA PRO A 257 24.79 -19.58 9.88
C PRO A 257 25.62 -18.53 10.64
N ASP A 258 26.43 -17.76 9.92
CA ASP A 258 27.31 -16.71 10.47
C ASP A 258 26.55 -15.45 10.94
N SER A 259 25.22 -15.40 10.76
CA SER A 259 24.40 -14.27 11.20
C SER A 259 24.18 -14.22 12.71
N GLY A 260 24.19 -15.40 13.36
CA GLY A 260 23.82 -15.56 14.77
C GLY A 260 22.31 -15.58 15.06
N PHE A 261 21.43 -15.59 14.05
CA PHE A 261 19.97 -15.57 14.27
C PHE A 261 19.31 -16.94 14.49
N MET A 262 19.95 -18.04 14.09
CA MET A 262 19.38 -19.41 14.19
C MET A 262 18.99 -19.88 15.60
N ALA A 263 19.37 -19.15 16.65
CA ALA A 263 19.00 -19.43 18.04
C ALA A 263 17.68 -18.79 18.48
N TYR A 264 17.00 -18.02 17.61
CA TYR A 264 15.86 -17.17 17.95
C TYR A 264 14.62 -17.45 17.10
N GLY A 265 13.44 -17.20 17.68
CA GLY A 265 12.17 -17.36 16.97
C GLY A 265 11.96 -16.28 15.90
N LEU A 266 11.33 -16.66 14.79
CA LEU A 266 10.95 -15.75 13.70
C LEU A 266 9.53 -16.08 13.24
N ALA A 267 8.61 -15.12 13.35
CA ALA A 267 7.20 -15.31 13.04
C ALA A 267 6.60 -14.15 12.23
N MET A 268 5.52 -14.41 11.50
CA MET A 268 4.60 -13.39 10.99
C MET A 268 3.19 -13.69 11.51
N LEU A 269 2.52 -12.68 12.06
CA LEU A 269 1.15 -12.77 12.56
C LEU A 269 0.22 -11.86 11.73
N SER A 270 -0.71 -12.47 11.00
CA SER A 270 -1.75 -11.79 10.19
C SER A 270 -2.89 -12.78 9.92
N HIS A 271 -4.10 -12.28 9.69
CA HIS A 271 -5.25 -13.11 9.34
C HIS A 271 -5.04 -13.90 8.04
N VAL A 272 -4.22 -13.39 7.11
CA VAL A 272 -4.06 -13.90 5.74
C VAL A 272 -2.61 -14.31 5.39
N ALA A 273 -1.72 -14.40 6.38
CA ALA A 273 -0.27 -14.61 6.18
C ALA A 273 0.08 -15.75 5.20
N PHE A 274 -0.55 -16.91 5.35
CA PHE A 274 -0.40 -18.06 4.45
C PHE A 274 -0.71 -17.71 2.98
N ASN A 275 -1.89 -17.13 2.72
CA ASN A 275 -2.37 -16.81 1.38
C ASN A 275 -1.49 -15.75 0.70
N VAL A 276 -0.99 -14.76 1.44
CA VAL A 276 -0.07 -13.72 0.94
C VAL A 276 1.19 -14.36 0.36
N PHE A 277 1.87 -15.21 1.14
CA PHE A 277 3.10 -15.85 0.66
C PHE A 277 2.82 -16.91 -0.41
N ASP A 278 1.72 -17.65 -0.34
CA ASP A 278 1.41 -18.66 -1.35
C ASP A 278 1.07 -18.06 -2.72
N PHE A 279 0.26 -16.99 -2.76
CA PHE A 279 0.09 -16.22 -3.98
C PHE A 279 1.41 -15.59 -4.44
N THR A 280 2.21 -15.01 -3.55
CA THR A 280 3.52 -14.43 -3.91
C THR A 280 4.47 -15.46 -4.53
N LYS A 281 4.50 -16.72 -4.06
CA LYS A 281 5.25 -17.81 -4.69
C LYS A 281 4.84 -18.03 -6.16
N SER A 282 3.57 -17.82 -6.51
CA SER A 282 3.05 -17.95 -7.88
C SER A 282 3.35 -16.76 -8.80
N LEU A 283 3.80 -15.63 -8.25
CA LEU A 283 3.94 -14.34 -8.96
C LEU A 283 5.40 -13.99 -9.30
N VAL A 284 6.28 -14.99 -9.42
CA VAL A 284 7.71 -14.79 -9.73
C VAL A 284 7.95 -14.08 -11.07
N GLU A 285 7.05 -14.22 -12.05
CA GLU A 285 7.11 -13.48 -13.32
C GLU A 285 6.97 -11.94 -13.16
N TRP A 286 6.48 -11.46 -12.00
CA TRP A 286 6.28 -10.04 -11.68
C TRP A 286 7.46 -9.42 -10.89
N MET A 287 8.47 -10.22 -10.59
CA MET A 287 9.60 -9.85 -9.73
C MET A 287 10.82 -9.38 -10.56
N SER A 288 11.85 -8.91 -9.88
CA SER A 288 13.12 -8.52 -10.52
C SER A 288 13.73 -9.66 -11.33
N GLU A 289 14.42 -9.32 -12.44
CA GLU A 289 15.17 -10.28 -13.26
C GLU A 289 16.14 -11.15 -12.43
N LYS A 290 16.69 -10.59 -11.35
CA LYS A 290 17.58 -11.33 -10.45
C LYS A 290 16.85 -12.52 -9.80
N ILE A 291 15.64 -12.30 -9.33
CA ILE A 291 14.80 -13.37 -8.77
C ILE A 291 14.42 -14.36 -9.86
N LEU A 292 13.97 -13.88 -11.03
CA LEU A 292 13.54 -14.75 -12.12
C LEU A 292 14.66 -15.71 -12.56
N ARG A 293 15.86 -15.20 -12.84
CA ARG A 293 17.04 -16.01 -13.17
C ARG A 293 17.42 -16.98 -12.04
N THR A 294 17.36 -16.53 -10.78
CA THR A 294 17.64 -17.41 -9.62
C THR A 294 16.64 -18.57 -9.52
N PHE A 295 15.36 -18.31 -9.84
CA PHE A 295 14.31 -19.32 -9.86
C PHE A 295 14.48 -20.29 -11.06
N GLU A 296 14.84 -19.78 -12.23
CA GLU A 296 15.13 -20.58 -13.44
C GLU A 296 16.36 -21.50 -13.23
N ASP A 297 17.48 -20.93 -12.77
CA ASP A 297 18.76 -21.64 -12.59
C ASP A 297 18.71 -22.65 -11.42
N GLN A 298 18.15 -22.24 -10.28
CA GLN A 298 18.27 -22.98 -9.01
C GLN A 298 16.98 -23.68 -8.58
N ARG A 299 15.86 -23.45 -9.27
CA ARG A 299 14.51 -23.91 -8.89
C ARG A 299 14.11 -23.53 -7.46
N CYS A 300 14.71 -22.46 -6.93
CA CYS A 300 14.52 -21.98 -5.57
C CYS A 300 13.58 -20.77 -5.58
N ASN A 301 12.41 -20.89 -4.96
CA ASN A 301 11.47 -19.78 -4.83
C ASN A 301 11.86 -18.89 -3.65
N PRO A 302 12.06 -17.57 -3.82
CA PRO A 302 12.51 -16.67 -2.74
C PRO A 302 11.48 -16.49 -1.62
N PHE A 303 10.22 -16.90 -1.83
CA PHE A 303 9.15 -16.90 -0.84
C PHE A 303 8.74 -18.32 -0.39
N HIS A 304 9.59 -19.32 -0.67
CA HIS A 304 9.60 -20.58 0.07
C HIS A 304 10.34 -20.37 1.41
N LEU A 305 9.64 -19.71 2.33
CA LEU A 305 10.10 -19.45 3.69
C LEU A 305 10.27 -20.78 4.45
N ARG A 306 11.42 -20.96 5.12
CA ARG A 306 11.74 -22.12 5.95
C ARG A 306 11.88 -21.76 7.42
N HIS A 307 12.20 -20.51 7.72
CA HIS A 307 12.48 -20.02 9.07
C HIS A 307 11.40 -19.08 9.58
N LEU A 308 10.76 -18.29 8.71
CA LEU A 308 9.61 -17.46 9.07
C LEU A 308 8.34 -18.30 9.26
N GLN A 309 7.95 -18.50 10.53
CA GLN A 309 6.73 -19.23 10.90
C GLN A 309 5.49 -18.36 10.69
N LEU A 310 4.53 -18.83 9.90
CA LEU A 310 3.28 -18.10 9.64
C LEU A 310 2.23 -18.45 10.70
N CYS A 311 1.71 -17.43 11.38
CA CYS A 311 0.75 -17.52 12.48
C CYS A 311 -0.50 -16.71 12.15
N HIS A 312 -1.66 -17.21 12.55
CA HIS A 312 -2.98 -16.59 12.36
C HIS A 312 -3.71 -16.33 13.69
N THR A 313 -3.23 -16.91 14.81
CA THR A 313 -3.70 -16.64 16.18
C THR A 313 -2.53 -16.38 17.14
N LEU A 314 -2.84 -15.81 18.32
CA LEU A 314 -1.87 -15.65 19.39
C LEU A 314 -1.40 -17.02 19.94
N ASP A 315 -2.26 -18.03 20.00
CA ASP A 315 -1.90 -19.41 20.40
C ASP A 315 -0.78 -20.00 19.53
N GLN A 316 -0.87 -19.79 18.22
CA GLN A 316 0.16 -20.24 17.26
C GLN A 316 1.47 -19.46 17.43
N LEU A 317 1.37 -18.16 17.73
CA LEU A 317 2.53 -17.32 18.01
C LEU A 317 3.22 -17.72 19.32
N ASP A 318 2.49 -18.11 20.36
CA ASP A 318 3.07 -18.50 21.65
C ASP A 318 3.78 -19.86 21.61
N CYS A 319 3.47 -20.70 20.62
CA CYS A 319 4.26 -21.88 20.31
C CYS A 319 5.68 -21.56 19.79
N VAL A 320 5.94 -20.32 19.35
CA VAL A 320 7.27 -19.86 18.91
C VAL A 320 8.14 -19.52 20.13
N SER A 321 9.38 -19.99 20.15
CA SER A 321 10.31 -19.78 21.28
C SER A 321 10.72 -18.31 21.46
N ASN A 322 10.64 -17.80 22.70
CA ASN A 322 11.26 -16.52 23.09
C ASN A 322 12.80 -16.69 23.26
N PRO A 323 13.61 -15.65 22.95
CA PRO A 323 13.20 -14.38 22.35
C PRO A 323 12.93 -14.53 20.84
N LYS A 324 11.96 -13.76 20.33
CA LYS A 324 11.45 -13.85 18.95
C LYS A 324 11.36 -12.49 18.25
N VAL A 325 11.41 -12.53 16.92
CA VAL A 325 11.03 -11.41 16.03
C VAL A 325 9.67 -11.72 15.40
N ILE A 326 8.77 -10.73 15.39
CA ILE A 326 7.43 -10.82 14.79
C ILE A 326 7.26 -9.74 13.73
N LEU A 327 6.89 -10.14 12.52
CA LEU A 327 6.21 -9.27 11.54
C LEU A 327 4.71 -9.27 11.86
N SER A 328 4.06 -8.12 12.05
CA SER A 328 2.63 -8.07 12.38
C SER A 328 1.90 -7.01 11.57
N THR A 329 0.70 -7.33 11.07
CA THR A 329 -0.05 -6.41 10.20
C THR A 329 -0.73 -5.26 10.96
N ASP A 330 -1.03 -4.20 10.20
CA ASP A 330 -1.23 -2.80 10.61
C ASP A 330 0.09 -2.06 10.94
N ALA A 331 0.69 -1.50 9.88
CA ALA A 331 1.89 -0.66 9.93
C ALA A 331 1.76 0.55 10.88
N GLY A 332 0.56 1.15 10.95
CA GLY A 332 0.27 2.36 11.71
C GLY A 332 -0.14 2.11 13.17
N LEU A 333 -0.22 0.84 13.58
CA LEU A 333 -0.69 0.38 14.89
C LEU A 333 -2.13 0.85 15.21
N ARG A 334 -2.99 1.05 14.21
CA ARG A 334 -4.37 1.55 14.37
C ARG A 334 -5.35 0.45 14.80
N THR A 335 -5.19 -0.75 14.27
CA THR A 335 -6.04 -1.94 14.44
C THR A 335 -5.18 -3.22 14.50
N GLY A 336 -5.83 -4.39 14.53
CA GLY A 336 -5.17 -5.68 14.26
C GLY A 336 -4.10 -6.13 15.27
N PHE A 337 -3.37 -7.19 14.92
CA PHE A 337 -2.43 -7.84 15.82
C PHE A 337 -1.25 -6.96 16.24
N ALA A 338 -0.79 -6.03 15.39
CA ALA A 338 0.36 -5.18 15.76
C ALA A 338 -0.02 -4.21 16.89
N ARG A 339 -1.27 -3.73 16.93
CA ARG A 339 -1.78 -2.92 18.05
C ARG A 339 -1.91 -3.72 19.35
N LEU A 340 -2.35 -4.99 19.27
CA LEU A 340 -2.42 -5.88 20.44
C LEU A 340 -1.02 -6.14 21.03
N LEU A 341 -0.08 -6.58 20.19
CA LEU A 341 1.30 -6.85 20.61
C LEU A 341 2.01 -5.60 21.13
N PHE A 342 1.72 -4.41 20.58
CA PHE A 342 2.24 -3.16 21.13
C PHE A 342 1.76 -2.93 22.58
N ALA A 343 0.47 -3.15 22.86
CA ALA A 343 -0.10 -2.92 24.19
C ALA A 343 0.56 -3.81 25.26
N ASP A 344 0.77 -5.08 24.95
CA ASP A 344 1.41 -6.04 25.86
C ASP A 344 2.92 -5.80 26.03
N TRP A 345 3.61 -5.33 24.98
CA TRP A 345 5.08 -5.33 24.94
C TRP A 345 5.71 -3.97 25.27
N ALA A 346 4.96 -2.88 25.25
CA ALA A 346 5.47 -1.52 25.44
C ALA A 346 6.04 -1.25 26.85
N ASP A 347 5.53 -1.92 27.89
CA ASP A 347 5.96 -1.74 29.30
C ASP A 347 7.30 -2.48 29.62
N SER A 348 7.96 -3.06 28.63
CA SER A 348 9.18 -3.89 28.80
C SER A 348 10.42 -3.26 28.18
N GLU A 349 11.36 -2.84 29.03
CA GLU A 349 12.68 -2.28 28.64
C GLU A 349 13.56 -3.25 27.84
N LEU A 350 13.24 -4.55 27.87
CA LEU A 350 13.92 -5.55 27.05
C LEU A 350 13.47 -5.53 25.59
N ASN A 351 12.20 -5.21 25.33
CA ASN A 351 11.58 -5.32 24.02
C ASN A 351 11.93 -4.15 23.09
N THR A 352 11.72 -4.35 21.79
CA THR A 352 11.79 -3.32 20.76
C THR A 352 10.53 -3.34 19.89
N VAL A 353 10.04 -2.17 19.50
CA VAL A 353 9.04 -2.00 18.44
C VAL A 353 9.67 -1.23 17.27
N VAL A 354 9.64 -1.84 16.09
CA VAL A 354 10.13 -1.26 14.84
C VAL A 354 8.96 -0.84 13.98
N ILE A 355 8.90 0.45 13.65
CA ILE A 355 7.94 1.02 12.71
C ILE A 355 8.63 1.17 11.36
N THR A 356 7.96 0.73 10.29
CA THR A 356 8.57 0.47 8.98
C THR A 356 8.05 1.35 7.85
N SER A 357 6.92 2.03 8.06
CA SER A 357 6.28 2.93 7.09
C SER A 357 5.80 4.20 7.79
N ARG A 358 5.55 5.24 7.00
CA ARG A 358 4.95 6.52 7.42
C ARG A 358 3.44 6.57 7.13
N ASP A 359 2.86 5.41 6.78
CA ASP A 359 1.50 5.24 6.29
C ASP A 359 0.43 6.01 7.08
N GLY A 360 -0.39 6.75 6.33
CA GLY A 360 -1.60 7.39 6.82
C GLY A 360 -1.44 8.83 7.33
N ASP A 361 -0.23 9.35 7.54
CA ASP A 361 -0.06 10.80 7.77
C ASP A 361 1.35 11.33 7.40
N PHE A 362 1.46 11.90 6.20
CA PHE A 362 2.65 12.62 5.74
C PHE A 362 2.66 14.11 6.16
N ARG A 363 1.61 14.64 6.81
CA ARG A 363 1.45 16.09 7.04
C ARG A 363 2.61 16.65 7.86
N GLU A 364 3.08 17.83 7.46
CA GLU A 364 3.84 18.71 8.35
C GLU A 364 2.85 19.36 9.31
N VAL A 365 2.98 19.07 10.61
CA VAL A 365 2.20 19.73 11.67
C VAL A 365 2.70 21.18 11.81
N ARG A 366 2.13 22.09 11.00
CA ARG A 366 2.46 23.52 10.98
C ARG A 366 1.59 24.36 11.91
N ASP A 367 0.36 23.92 12.18
CA ASP A 367 -0.60 24.61 13.03
C ASP A 367 -1.10 23.69 14.16
N PHE A 368 -0.93 24.12 15.41
CA PHE A 368 -1.31 23.38 16.61
C PHE A 368 -2.85 23.29 16.80
N SER A 369 -3.63 24.08 16.06
CA SER A 369 -5.10 24.01 16.08
C SER A 369 -5.65 22.80 15.33
N GLU A 370 -4.96 22.31 14.28
CA GLU A 370 -5.32 21.05 13.61
C GLU A 370 -5.04 19.83 14.49
N PHE A 371 -3.88 19.82 15.16
CA PHE A 371 -3.47 18.81 16.15
C PHE A 371 -4.51 18.60 17.26
N THR A 372 -5.27 19.64 17.60
CA THR A 372 -6.33 19.57 18.62
C THR A 372 -7.64 18.95 18.09
N ARG A 373 -7.84 18.90 16.76
CA ARG A 373 -9.04 18.34 16.11
C ARG A 373 -8.87 16.90 15.64
N GLN A 374 -7.67 16.52 15.18
CA GLN A 374 -7.34 15.17 14.72
C GLN A 374 -6.09 14.69 15.48
N GLN A 375 -6.28 13.77 16.44
CA GLN A 375 -5.15 13.17 17.16
C GLN A 375 -4.34 12.33 16.17
N PRO A 376 -3.03 12.58 15.99
CA PRO A 376 -2.21 11.84 15.02
C PRO A 376 -2.08 10.37 15.41
N SER A 377 -1.92 9.50 14.40
CA SER A 377 -1.86 8.05 14.58
C SER A 377 -0.77 7.63 15.58
N LEU A 378 -0.98 6.48 16.23
CA LEU A 378 -0.01 5.94 17.18
C LEU A 378 1.36 5.74 16.51
N GLY A 379 1.39 5.16 15.30
CA GLY A 379 2.60 5.06 14.49
C GLY A 379 3.28 6.42 14.26
N ARG A 380 2.55 7.46 13.81
CA ARG A 380 3.12 8.79 13.56
C ARG A 380 3.65 9.45 14.83
N ARG A 381 2.97 9.31 15.98
CA ARG A 381 3.45 9.80 17.28
C ARG A 381 4.72 9.08 17.73
N LEU A 382 4.77 7.75 17.59
CA LEU A 382 5.94 6.96 17.94
C LEU A 382 7.15 7.29 17.04
N ILE A 383 6.94 7.51 15.73
CA ILE A 383 7.97 8.05 14.83
C ILE A 383 8.48 9.40 15.37
N GLY A 384 7.58 10.35 15.64
CA GLY A 384 7.97 11.67 16.17
C GLY A 384 8.74 11.60 17.49
N LEU A 385 8.39 10.67 18.39
CA LEU A 385 9.14 10.41 19.61
C LEU A 385 10.57 9.91 19.35
N THR A 386 10.79 9.10 18.30
CA THR A 386 12.15 8.67 17.88
C THR A 386 12.94 9.78 17.18
N SER A 387 12.27 10.65 16.41
CA SER A 387 12.87 11.85 15.81
C SER A 387 13.26 12.93 16.84
N GLY A 388 12.66 12.89 18.03
CA GLY A 388 12.75 13.97 19.02
C GLY A 388 11.83 15.16 18.72
N GLU A 389 10.81 14.99 17.87
CA GLU A 389 9.84 16.03 17.52
C GLU A 389 9.01 16.45 18.76
N GLU A 390 9.00 17.75 19.10
CA GLU A 390 8.41 18.25 20.36
C GLU A 390 6.92 17.94 20.49
N TRP A 391 6.16 18.09 19.40
CA TRP A 391 4.71 17.82 19.35
C TRP A 391 4.38 16.37 19.78
N ALA A 392 5.29 15.42 19.53
CA ALA A 392 5.05 14.01 19.83
C ALA A 392 5.06 13.71 21.34
N ARG A 393 5.62 14.62 22.15
CA ARG A 393 5.58 14.60 23.62
C ARG A 393 4.39 15.39 24.21
N GLN A 394 3.71 16.20 23.40
CA GLN A 394 2.67 17.10 23.87
C GLN A 394 1.44 16.30 24.38
N GLY A 395 0.99 16.64 25.59
CA GLY A 395 -0.14 15.97 26.23
C GLY A 395 0.14 14.56 26.77
N LEU A 396 1.40 14.09 26.77
CA LEU A 396 1.78 12.84 27.43
C LEU A 396 2.05 13.07 28.92
N ALA A 397 1.42 12.27 29.78
CA ALA A 397 1.81 12.19 31.18
C ALA A 397 3.18 11.50 31.33
N THR A 398 3.85 11.69 32.47
CA THR A 398 5.17 11.10 32.76
C THR A 398 5.16 10.44 34.13
N ALA A 399 5.47 9.15 34.16
CA ALA A 399 5.55 8.35 35.38
C ALA A 399 6.91 8.53 36.09
N PRO A 400 7.01 8.18 37.40
CA PRO A 400 8.27 8.18 38.14
C PRO A 400 9.37 7.41 37.38
N GLY A 401 10.55 8.02 37.25
CA GLY A 401 11.63 7.52 36.38
C GLY A 401 11.62 8.09 34.95
N ASN A 402 10.87 9.17 34.69
CA ASN A 402 10.82 9.87 33.40
C ASN A 402 10.30 9.00 32.23
N THR A 403 9.51 7.98 32.55
CA THR A 403 8.84 7.12 31.57
C THR A 403 7.59 7.82 31.03
N LEU A 404 7.46 7.97 29.71
CA LEU A 404 6.26 8.53 29.09
C LEU A 404 5.08 7.57 29.25
N LEU A 405 3.90 8.10 29.56
CA LEU A 405 2.63 7.38 29.53
C LEU A 405 1.92 7.73 28.22
N ILE A 406 1.60 6.71 27.41
CA ILE A 406 0.89 6.84 26.15
C ILE A 406 -0.60 6.60 26.39
N PRO A 407 -1.48 7.59 26.15
CA PRO A 407 -2.93 7.37 26.11
C PRO A 407 -3.26 6.41 24.97
N PHE A 408 -3.88 5.28 25.30
CA PHE A 408 -4.11 4.18 24.37
C PHE A 408 -5.54 3.65 24.53
N THR A 409 -6.25 3.50 23.42
CA THR A 409 -7.58 2.89 23.39
C THR A 409 -7.46 1.48 22.85
N LEU A 410 -7.71 0.48 23.70
CA LEU A 410 -7.77 -0.92 23.31
C LEU A 410 -9.24 -1.30 23.10
N SER A 411 -9.59 -1.82 21.94
CA SER A 411 -10.94 -2.27 21.63
C SER A 411 -10.91 -3.73 21.17
N GLN A 412 -11.78 -4.57 21.73
CA GLN A 412 -11.82 -6.01 21.47
C GLN A 412 -13.26 -6.53 21.43
N ARG A 413 -13.57 -7.37 20.44
CA ARG A 413 -14.87 -8.07 20.34
C ARG A 413 -14.89 -9.29 21.25
N VAL A 414 -15.77 -9.25 22.25
CA VAL A 414 -16.00 -10.36 23.20
C VAL A 414 -17.37 -11.00 22.96
N PRO A 415 -17.54 -12.30 23.23
CA PRO A 415 -18.85 -12.93 23.24
C PRO A 415 -19.71 -12.37 24.38
N ILE A 416 -21.01 -12.22 24.13
CA ILE A 416 -21.98 -11.93 25.18
C ILE A 416 -22.37 -13.26 25.81
N VAL A 417 -21.85 -13.54 27.00
CA VAL A 417 -22.42 -14.57 27.85
C VAL A 417 -23.73 -14.03 28.41
N GLU A 418 -24.85 -14.60 27.97
CA GLU A 418 -26.11 -14.39 28.67
C GLU A 418 -26.01 -15.06 30.04
N ASP A 419 -26.12 -14.26 31.10
CA ASP A 419 -26.28 -14.79 32.47
C ASP A 419 -27.62 -15.54 32.53
N VAL A 420 -27.56 -16.86 32.36
CA VAL A 420 -28.68 -17.76 32.63
C VAL A 420 -28.99 -17.67 34.13
N ALA A 421 -29.89 -16.73 34.47
CA ALA A 421 -30.28 -16.44 35.83
C ALA A 421 -30.61 -17.75 36.57
N PRO A 422 -30.01 -18.02 37.74
CA PRO A 422 -30.08 -19.34 38.35
C PRO A 422 -31.53 -19.72 38.62
N SER A 423 -32.03 -20.68 37.82
CA SER A 423 -33.43 -21.11 37.84
C SER A 423 -33.81 -21.49 39.26
N LYS A 424 -34.74 -20.73 39.86
CA LYS A 424 -35.17 -20.95 41.24
C LYS A 424 -35.65 -22.40 41.39
N LEU A 425 -34.91 -23.19 42.15
CA LEU A 425 -35.21 -24.60 42.40
C LEU A 425 -36.41 -24.69 43.36
N GLU A 426 -37.61 -24.49 42.83
CA GLU A 426 -38.84 -24.63 43.60
C GLU A 426 -39.00 -26.08 44.08
N THR A 427 -38.91 -26.27 45.39
CA THR A 427 -38.90 -27.58 46.04
C THR A 427 -40.30 -28.15 46.17
N SER A 428 -40.90 -28.49 45.02
CA SER A 428 -42.20 -29.15 44.93
C SER A 428 -42.12 -30.58 45.47
N ARG A 429 -42.40 -30.75 46.76
CA ARG A 429 -42.54 -32.06 47.42
C ARG A 429 -43.82 -32.76 46.93
N ARG A 430 -43.69 -34.00 46.44
CA ARG A 430 -44.73 -35.04 46.54
C ARG A 430 -44.09 -36.44 46.63
N PRO A 431 -44.76 -37.42 47.27
CA PRO A 431 -44.13 -38.68 47.70
C PRO A 431 -44.12 -39.76 46.61
N SER A 432 -43.41 -40.86 46.92
CA SER A 432 -43.26 -42.08 46.13
C SER A 432 -44.57 -42.81 45.82
N ASN A 433 -44.59 -43.57 44.72
CA ASN A 433 -44.77 -45.04 44.75
C ASN A 433 -44.47 -45.71 43.38
N ALA A 434 -44.38 -47.04 43.39
CA ALA A 434 -44.22 -47.94 42.24
C ALA A 434 -45.54 -48.05 41.40
N GLU A 435 -45.67 -48.79 40.29
CA GLU A 435 -44.88 -49.86 39.62
C GLU A 435 -45.09 -49.75 38.06
N PRO A 436 -44.60 -50.65 37.16
CA PRO A 436 -44.43 -50.37 35.73
C PRO A 436 -45.50 -50.97 34.77
N ASP A 437 -45.15 -50.92 33.47
CA ASP A 437 -45.64 -51.70 32.31
C ASP A 437 -47.03 -51.43 31.71
N SER A 438 -47.02 -50.93 30.47
CA SER A 438 -47.83 -51.44 29.35
C SER A 438 -47.28 -50.93 27.99
N VAL A 439 -47.70 -51.55 26.89
CA VAL A 439 -47.00 -51.56 25.59
C VAL A 439 -48.01 -51.42 24.42
N GLN A 440 -47.60 -50.84 23.28
CA GLN A 440 -48.31 -50.84 21.97
C GLN A 440 -49.62 -49.99 21.93
N LEU A 441 -50.22 -49.46 20.83
CA LEU A 441 -50.10 -49.43 19.33
C LEU A 441 -50.98 -48.20 18.85
N GLU A 442 -50.98 -47.58 17.65
CA GLU A 442 -50.22 -47.58 16.37
C GLU A 442 -50.61 -46.29 15.54
N ILE A 443 -50.18 -46.19 14.26
CA ILE A 443 -50.88 -45.56 13.10
C ILE A 443 -50.89 -44.01 12.92
N ASN A 444 -49.88 -43.58 12.15
CA ASN A 444 -49.86 -42.51 11.11
C ASN A 444 -51.04 -42.71 10.09
N PRO A 445 -51.54 -41.77 9.22
CA PRO A 445 -50.74 -40.73 8.54
C PRO A 445 -51.45 -39.46 7.92
N LYS A 446 -50.66 -38.66 7.15
CA LYS A 446 -51.04 -37.67 6.10
C LYS A 446 -51.76 -36.38 6.58
N GLY A 447 -51.60 -35.23 5.89
CA GLY A 447 -50.77 -34.89 4.72
C GLY A 447 -51.05 -33.47 4.18
N ASP A 448 -50.27 -33.03 3.18
CA ASP A 448 -50.48 -31.91 2.22
C ASP A 448 -51.30 -30.66 2.64
N ARG A 449 -50.72 -29.44 2.74
CA ARG A 449 -50.08 -28.54 1.73
C ARG A 449 -51.02 -27.40 1.27
N PHE A 450 -50.42 -26.23 1.03
CA PHE A 450 -51.02 -25.00 0.45
C PHE A 450 -52.03 -24.30 1.39
N ARG A 451 -52.29 -22.98 1.29
CA ARG A 451 -52.05 -22.04 0.16
C ARG A 451 -51.76 -20.60 0.64
N GLN A 452 -50.98 -19.83 -0.13
CA GLN A 452 -50.92 -18.36 -0.04
C GLN A 452 -52.28 -17.73 -0.42
N PHE A 453 -52.59 -16.52 0.07
CA PHE A 453 -52.46 -15.28 -0.73
C PHE A 453 -52.71 -13.99 0.10
N THR A 454 -52.40 -12.85 -0.50
CA THR A 454 -52.38 -11.48 0.08
C THR A 454 -53.64 -10.67 -0.24
N LYS A 455 -53.98 -9.67 0.59
CA LYS A 455 -54.03 -8.22 0.23
C LYS A 455 -54.55 -7.34 1.39
N ASP A 456 -54.05 -6.10 1.41
CA ASP A 456 -54.70 -4.76 1.47
C ASP A 456 -56.21 -4.68 1.90
N GLN A 457 -56.75 -3.60 2.51
CA GLN A 457 -56.25 -2.23 2.77
C GLN A 457 -57.17 -1.46 3.77
N ASP A 458 -56.90 -0.16 3.97
CA ASP A 458 -57.84 0.97 4.26
C ASP A 458 -58.34 1.35 5.69
N TYR A 459 -57.95 2.58 6.09
CA TYR A 459 -58.73 3.76 6.60
C TYR A 459 -59.63 3.79 7.86
N HIS A 460 -59.56 4.96 8.56
CA HIS A 460 -60.55 5.62 9.47
C HIS A 460 -60.95 4.87 10.77
N ASP A 461 -61.36 5.48 11.88
CA ASP A 461 -61.35 6.87 12.44
C ASP A 461 -61.25 6.75 14.00
N VAL A 462 -60.66 7.70 14.75
CA VAL A 462 -61.27 8.77 15.60
C VAL A 462 -62.20 8.25 16.74
N GLU A 463 -62.30 9.04 17.82
CA GLU A 463 -63.11 8.87 19.05
C GLU A 463 -62.53 7.93 20.14
N ASP A 464 -62.47 8.29 21.44
CA ASP A 464 -62.53 9.63 22.10
C ASP A 464 -62.12 9.55 23.60
N ASP A 465 -62.11 10.71 24.27
CA ASP A 465 -62.39 11.01 25.69
C ASP A 465 -61.38 10.76 26.86
N ASP A 466 -61.24 11.85 27.65
CA ASP A 466 -60.99 12.07 29.09
C ASP A 466 -59.63 11.70 29.77
N ASP A 467 -59.00 12.55 30.64
CA ASP A 467 -59.12 14.00 30.94
C ASP A 467 -57.94 14.47 31.87
N ASP A 468 -57.62 15.78 31.86
CA ASP A 468 -57.15 16.79 32.88
C ASP A 468 -56.49 16.36 34.25
N ASP A 469 -55.70 17.12 35.05
CA ASP A 469 -55.12 18.50 35.15
C ASP A 469 -53.54 18.40 35.29
N ASP A 470 -52.63 19.38 35.51
CA ASP A 470 -52.55 20.88 35.61
C ASP A 470 -51.56 21.42 34.49
N GLU A 471 -51.28 22.69 34.11
CA GLU A 471 -51.32 24.09 34.63
C GLU A 471 -50.28 24.49 35.71
N GLU A 472 -49.48 25.58 35.68
CA GLU A 472 -49.24 26.76 34.79
C GLU A 472 -47.70 26.86 34.47
N GLU A 473 -47.22 27.25 33.28
CA GLU A 473 -47.07 28.62 32.69
C GLU A 473 -46.24 29.67 33.48
N ASP A 474 -45.30 30.33 32.78
CA ASP A 474 -44.97 31.78 32.92
C ASP A 474 -44.21 32.27 31.66
N ASP A 475 -44.33 33.55 31.30
CA ASP A 475 -44.38 33.99 29.88
C ASP A 475 -43.14 34.74 29.31
N ALA A 476 -43.20 35.03 28.01
CA ALA A 476 -42.20 35.55 27.07
C ALA A 476 -41.59 36.95 27.31
N ASP A 477 -40.62 37.32 26.46
CA ASP A 477 -40.75 38.58 25.68
C ASP A 477 -39.96 38.55 24.35
N GLU A 478 -40.34 39.41 23.41
CA GLU A 478 -39.77 39.56 22.07
C GLU A 478 -38.67 40.65 21.99
N ARG A 479 -37.75 40.59 20.98
CA ARG A 479 -37.85 41.40 19.75
C ARG A 479 -36.63 41.35 18.81
N ARG A 480 -36.91 41.69 17.55
CA ARG A 480 -35.95 41.94 16.45
C ARG A 480 -35.39 43.37 16.51
N ILE A 481 -34.21 43.61 15.92
CA ILE A 481 -34.02 44.41 14.68
C ILE A 481 -32.52 44.52 14.32
N SER A 482 -32.23 44.56 13.02
CA SER A 482 -30.88 44.70 12.43
C SER A 482 -30.50 46.18 12.18
N ILE A 483 -29.20 46.51 12.04
CA ILE A 483 -28.59 47.28 10.92
C ILE A 483 -27.12 47.70 11.20
N GLU A 484 -26.26 47.35 10.23
CA GLU A 484 -25.03 47.96 9.67
C GLU A 484 -24.06 48.89 10.47
N ALA A 485 -22.75 48.60 10.29
CA ALA A 485 -21.60 49.50 9.99
C ALA A 485 -21.30 50.73 10.90
N SER A 486 -20.04 51.07 11.25
CA SER A 486 -18.85 51.17 10.39
C SER A 486 -17.57 51.55 11.19
N ASN A 487 -16.41 51.49 10.52
CA ASN A 487 -15.07 52.11 10.76
C ASN A 487 -14.82 53.03 11.97
N GLY A 488 -13.60 53.00 12.56
CA GLY A 488 -13.12 54.10 13.42
C GLY A 488 -11.83 53.91 14.25
N ASP A 489 -10.69 53.81 13.57
CA ASP A 489 -9.29 54.09 13.99
C ASP A 489 -8.85 54.41 15.46
N ALA A 490 -7.66 53.87 15.77
CA ALA A 490 -6.48 54.50 16.40
C ALA A 490 -6.26 54.65 17.93
N VAL A 491 -5.22 53.94 18.38
CA VAL A 491 -4.04 54.43 19.14
C VAL A 491 -4.21 55.26 20.41
N MET A 492 -3.83 54.68 21.57
CA MET A 492 -2.75 55.25 22.42
C MET A 492 -2.18 54.26 23.45
N THR A 493 -0.89 54.41 23.78
CA THR A 493 -0.18 53.75 24.91
C THR A 493 0.25 54.81 25.95
N PRO A 494 0.51 54.41 27.22
CA PRO A 494 1.89 54.23 27.71
C PRO A 494 2.09 52.83 28.37
N ALA A 495 3.27 52.19 28.38
CA ALA A 495 4.56 52.52 29.01
C ALA A 495 4.51 52.51 30.56
N ALA A 496 5.44 51.91 31.33
CA ALA A 496 6.74 51.27 31.04
C ALA A 496 7.03 50.16 32.12
N SER A 497 8.21 49.61 32.43
CA SER A 497 9.62 49.84 32.03
C SER A 497 10.57 48.65 32.33
N ALA A 498 11.40 48.29 31.34
CA ALA A 498 12.84 47.98 31.39
C ALA A 498 13.48 47.01 32.43
N ALA A 499 14.17 45.98 31.90
CA ALA A 499 15.56 45.62 32.26
C ALA A 499 16.21 44.70 31.19
N THR A 500 17.42 45.03 30.71
CA THR A 500 18.30 44.17 29.87
C THR A 500 19.74 44.74 29.89
N PRO A 501 20.80 43.91 29.86
CA PRO A 501 21.50 43.58 28.58
C PRO A 501 22.03 42.11 28.56
N GLY A 502 22.50 41.49 27.47
CA GLY A 502 22.61 41.82 26.03
C GLY A 502 23.06 40.54 25.27
N ALA A 503 22.62 40.27 24.03
CA ALA A 503 23.19 40.78 22.76
C ALA A 503 24.56 40.10 22.37
N VAL A 504 24.80 39.48 21.20
CA VAL A 504 23.98 39.09 19.99
C VAL A 504 24.70 37.93 19.26
N SER A 505 23.98 37.02 18.57
CA SER A 505 24.34 36.50 17.22
C SER A 505 23.17 35.73 16.59
N ALA A 506 23.22 35.40 15.29
CA ALA A 506 22.08 34.84 14.54
C ALA A 506 22.45 33.74 13.51
N LYS A 507 21.46 32.88 13.22
CA LYS A 507 21.31 31.95 12.07
C LYS A 507 22.42 30.92 11.78
N ALA A 508 22.05 29.65 11.92
CA ALA A 508 22.44 28.57 11.00
C ALA A 508 21.33 27.49 10.96
N PRO A 509 20.97 26.89 9.82
CA PRO A 509 20.08 25.73 9.76
C PRO A 509 20.81 24.45 10.19
N TYR A 510 20.05 23.48 10.69
CA TYR A 510 20.57 22.20 11.22
C TYR A 510 20.99 21.23 10.10
N VAL A 511 22.10 20.53 10.30
CA VAL A 511 22.62 19.48 9.39
C VAL A 511 22.84 18.20 10.21
N PRO A 512 22.31 17.03 9.80
CA PRO A 512 22.53 15.78 10.50
C PRO A 512 23.97 15.26 10.32
N TYR A 513 24.50 14.64 11.38
CA TYR A 513 25.88 14.16 11.55
C TYR A 513 26.58 13.57 10.30
N GLU A 514 27.74 14.13 9.94
CA GLU A 514 28.77 13.41 9.17
C GLU A 514 29.59 12.47 10.07
N PHE A 515 29.91 11.28 9.56
CA PHE A 515 30.76 10.30 10.24
C PHE A 515 32.22 10.44 9.75
N VAL A 516 32.99 11.33 10.38
CA VAL A 516 34.37 11.64 9.95
C VAL A 516 35.33 10.49 10.28
N MET A 517 35.72 9.73 9.26
CA MET A 517 36.93 8.89 9.34
C MET A 517 38.18 9.76 9.19
N MET A 518 39.09 9.69 10.18
CA MET A 518 40.38 10.39 10.15
C MET A 518 41.35 9.76 9.14
N SER A 519 41.38 10.28 7.91
CA SER A 519 42.38 9.94 6.90
C SER A 519 43.65 10.81 7.04
N GLY A 520 44.62 10.34 7.83
CA GLY A 520 45.92 11.00 8.00
C GLY A 520 46.98 10.48 7.02
N SER A 521 47.60 11.36 6.24
CA SER A 521 48.67 11.00 5.29
C SER A 521 49.80 12.04 5.22
N GLY A 522 51.02 11.61 5.56
CA GLY A 522 52.26 12.41 5.53
C GLY A 522 52.56 13.15 6.84
N GLY A 523 53.80 13.19 7.34
CA GLY A 523 55.00 12.43 6.94
C GLY A 523 56.31 13.08 7.44
N GLY A 524 57.26 12.28 7.95
CA GLY A 524 58.64 12.73 8.23
C GLY A 524 59.31 12.20 9.51
N ALA A 525 60.38 11.41 9.33
CA ALA A 525 61.57 11.16 10.18
C ALA A 525 61.51 11.17 11.74
N GLY A 526 62.11 10.17 12.41
CA GLY A 526 62.44 10.27 13.85
C GLY A 526 62.83 9.00 14.64
N THR A 527 63.95 8.34 14.33
CA THR A 527 64.80 7.52 15.25
C THR A 527 64.20 6.59 16.35
N ALA A 528 64.32 5.27 16.10
CA ALA A 528 64.88 4.22 17.00
C ALA A 528 64.26 3.84 18.38
N GLY A 529 63.97 2.53 18.56
CA GLY A 529 63.71 1.89 19.87
C GLY A 529 63.33 0.39 19.77
N THR A 530 64.22 -0.51 20.17
CA THR A 530 64.08 -1.99 20.17
C THR A 530 63.00 -2.50 21.16
N THR A 531 62.35 -3.68 21.01
CA THR A 531 62.92 -5.06 21.02
C THR A 531 62.05 -6.13 20.29
N LEU A 532 62.46 -7.42 20.33
CA LEU A 532 62.01 -8.54 19.49
C LEU A 532 61.45 -9.77 20.27
N THR A 533 60.46 -10.45 19.66
CA THR A 533 60.24 -11.93 19.54
C THR A 533 58.99 -12.16 18.67
N HIS A 534 58.89 -12.91 17.55
CA HIS A 534 59.76 -13.74 16.68
C HIS A 534 59.58 -15.29 16.76
N GLY A 535 58.84 -15.86 15.79
CA GLY A 535 58.63 -17.30 15.54
C GLY A 535 57.41 -17.53 14.61
N ARG A 536 57.54 -17.35 13.29
CA ARG A 536 57.81 -18.39 12.24
C ARG A 536 56.72 -19.49 12.18
N HIS A 537 56.16 -19.84 11.02
CA HIS A 537 56.82 -20.02 9.70
C HIS A 537 56.01 -19.51 8.47
N MET A 538 56.74 -19.22 7.37
CA MET A 538 56.24 -19.08 5.98
C MET A 538 56.57 -20.37 5.19
N ALA A 539 56.21 -20.62 3.92
CA ALA A 539 55.77 -19.78 2.78
C ALA A 539 54.83 -20.59 1.83
N GLY A 540 54.41 -20.16 0.62
CA GLY A 540 54.79 -19.01 -0.22
C GLY A 540 53.87 -18.82 -1.45
N TYR A 541 54.27 -17.96 -2.40
CA TYR A 541 53.49 -17.56 -3.59
C TYR A 541 53.91 -18.28 -4.89
N ASP A 542 53.05 -18.27 -5.91
CA ASP A 542 53.40 -18.23 -7.34
C ASP A 542 52.28 -17.52 -8.16
N ILE A 543 52.61 -16.96 -9.35
CA ILE A 543 51.72 -16.08 -10.16
C ILE A 543 51.99 -16.27 -11.69
N PHE A 544 51.01 -15.92 -12.54
CA PHE A 544 51.04 -15.71 -14.02
C PHE A 544 50.81 -16.97 -14.94
N PRO A 545 50.44 -16.83 -16.24
CA PRO A 545 49.20 -16.14 -16.71
C PRO A 545 48.48 -16.72 -17.97
N GLY A 546 47.18 -16.41 -18.13
CA GLY A 546 46.64 -15.85 -19.39
C GLY A 546 45.96 -16.73 -20.48
N LEU A 547 45.31 -16.02 -21.42
CA LEU A 547 44.83 -16.37 -22.78
C LEU A 547 43.54 -17.21 -23.03
N HIS A 548 42.51 -16.49 -23.48
CA HIS A 548 41.48 -16.73 -24.52
C HIS A 548 41.18 -18.11 -25.16
N ASN A 549 39.87 -18.32 -25.34
CA ASN A 549 39.14 -18.85 -26.52
C ASN A 549 38.85 -20.36 -26.76
N HIS A 550 37.55 -20.59 -27.05
CA HIS A 550 36.90 -21.60 -27.90
C HIS A 550 36.81 -23.11 -27.52
N SER A 551 35.55 -23.57 -27.52
CA SER A 551 34.99 -24.83 -28.07
C SER A 551 35.47 -26.21 -27.56
N GLY A 552 34.59 -26.85 -26.77
CA GLY A 552 34.08 -28.19 -27.08
C GLY A 552 34.83 -29.42 -26.50
N GLY A 553 34.04 -30.46 -26.15
CA GLY A 553 34.55 -31.81 -25.89
C GLY A 553 34.24 -32.37 -24.48
N HIS A 554 33.44 -33.44 -24.42
CA HIS A 554 33.39 -34.32 -23.24
C HIS A 554 34.71 -35.09 -23.09
N PHE A 555 35.12 -35.41 -21.86
CA PHE A 555 35.26 -36.81 -21.40
C PHE A 555 35.47 -36.89 -19.86
N PHE A 556 35.17 -38.06 -19.28
CA PHE A 556 35.15 -38.27 -17.81
C PHE A 556 36.55 -38.34 -17.17
N ARG A 557 36.71 -37.73 -15.98
CA ARG A 557 37.59 -38.23 -14.91
C ARG A 557 36.96 -38.09 -13.53
N THR A 558 36.78 -39.23 -12.87
CA THR A 558 36.24 -39.33 -11.50
C THR A 558 37.30 -38.94 -10.47
N ALA A 559 37.00 -37.95 -9.62
CA ALA A 559 37.74 -37.68 -8.38
C ALA A 559 36.82 -37.98 -7.18
N LYS A 560 37.26 -38.87 -6.28
CA LYS A 560 36.42 -39.34 -5.16
C LYS A 560 36.33 -38.29 -4.05
N ARG A 561 35.12 -38.02 -3.54
CA ARG A 561 34.92 -37.37 -2.24
C ARG A 561 35.49 -38.27 -1.13
N THR A 562 36.32 -37.72 -0.26
CA THR A 562 36.62 -38.31 1.06
C THR A 562 35.56 -37.84 2.06
N GLN A 563 34.46 -38.57 2.18
CA GLN A 563 33.49 -38.34 3.25
C GLN A 563 34.05 -38.84 4.60
N LEU A 564 33.85 -38.06 5.65
CA LEU A 564 33.88 -38.60 7.02
C LEU A 564 32.58 -39.38 7.25
N VAL A 565 32.70 -40.61 7.74
CA VAL A 565 31.61 -41.59 7.74
C VAL A 565 30.82 -41.52 9.04
N PHE A 566 29.53 -41.16 8.93
CA PHE A 566 28.51 -41.60 9.89
C PHE A 566 27.71 -42.74 9.23
N PRO A 567 27.36 -43.81 9.97
CA PRO A 567 26.72 -44.99 9.41
C PRO A 567 25.22 -44.78 9.16
N THR A 568 24.88 -44.19 8.01
CA THR A 568 23.51 -44.18 7.48
C THR A 568 23.31 -45.37 6.55
N THR A 569 22.36 -46.26 6.84
CA THR A 569 21.91 -47.29 5.89
C THR A 569 21.07 -46.65 4.78
N GLU A 570 21.67 -46.44 3.61
CA GLU A 570 20.94 -46.05 2.41
C GLU A 570 19.95 -47.16 2.00
N LYS A 571 18.67 -46.82 1.81
CA LYS A 571 17.68 -47.74 1.26
C LYS A 571 17.89 -47.86 -0.25
N SER A 572 17.86 -49.07 -0.80
CA SER A 572 17.93 -49.30 -2.25
C SER A 572 16.66 -48.79 -2.94
N LEU A 573 16.79 -47.71 -3.71
CA LEU A 573 15.72 -47.16 -4.54
C LEU A 573 15.31 -48.17 -5.63
N GLN A 574 14.02 -48.49 -5.73
CA GLN A 574 13.48 -49.33 -6.80
C GLN A 574 12.93 -48.44 -7.91
N TRP A 575 13.11 -48.89 -9.16
CA TRP A 575 12.70 -48.20 -10.37
C TRP A 575 11.79 -49.11 -11.18
N ASP A 576 10.82 -48.53 -11.87
CA ASP A 576 9.97 -49.20 -12.85
C ASP A 576 9.91 -48.41 -14.17
N GLU A 577 9.09 -48.87 -15.10
CA GLU A 577 9.01 -48.35 -16.47
C GLU A 577 8.52 -46.89 -16.56
N TYR A 578 7.99 -46.33 -15.47
CA TYR A 578 7.52 -44.94 -15.40
C TYR A 578 8.38 -44.04 -14.48
N GLY A 579 9.37 -44.58 -13.75
CA GLY A 579 10.35 -43.79 -12.99
C GLY A 579 10.81 -44.42 -11.68
N GLU A 580 11.14 -43.57 -10.70
CA GLU A 580 11.40 -44.01 -9.33
C GLU A 580 10.09 -44.44 -8.66
N LYS A 581 10.08 -45.63 -8.06
CA LYS A 581 8.88 -46.23 -7.51
C LYS A 581 8.53 -45.60 -6.15
N ILE A 582 7.68 -44.59 -6.20
CA ILE A 582 7.29 -43.73 -5.06
C ILE A 582 6.80 -44.55 -3.86
N ASP A 583 7.53 -44.50 -2.74
CA ASP A 583 7.10 -45.05 -1.45
C ASP A 583 6.01 -44.14 -0.84
N THR A 584 4.75 -44.56 -1.01
CA THR A 584 3.58 -43.82 -0.53
C THR A 584 3.52 -43.68 0.99
N SER A 585 4.32 -44.43 1.77
CA SER A 585 4.42 -44.24 3.22
C SER A 585 5.12 -42.94 3.61
N ILE A 586 6.00 -42.40 2.74
CA ILE A 586 6.69 -41.12 2.97
C ILE A 586 5.71 -39.94 2.83
N TYR A 587 4.73 -40.07 1.94
CA TYR A 587 3.70 -39.05 1.68
C TYR A 587 2.48 -39.19 2.57
N ARG A 588 2.40 -40.25 3.39
CA ARG A 588 1.35 -40.46 4.39
C ARG A 588 1.64 -39.63 5.65
N MET A 589 1.68 -38.30 5.50
CA MET A 589 1.62 -37.39 6.65
C MET A 589 0.40 -37.73 7.50
N SER A 590 0.56 -37.67 8.82
CA SER A 590 -0.38 -38.18 9.79
C SER A 590 -1.66 -37.34 9.86
N ALA A 591 -2.64 -37.68 9.03
CA ALA A 591 -4.06 -37.39 9.26
C ALA A 591 -4.60 -38.24 10.42
N GLU A 592 -3.86 -38.31 11.53
CA GLU A 592 -4.33 -38.84 12.80
C GLU A 592 -5.10 -37.73 13.51
N ILE A 593 -6.35 -38.02 13.86
CA ILE A 593 -7.19 -37.11 14.65
C ILE A 593 -6.51 -36.96 16.02
N ILE A 594 -5.98 -35.77 16.32
CA ILE A 594 -5.27 -35.50 17.57
C ILE A 594 -6.29 -35.58 18.71
N ASP A 595 -6.19 -36.64 19.52
CA ASP A 595 -7.02 -36.85 20.71
C ASP A 595 -6.85 -35.68 21.70
N PRO A 596 -7.93 -34.96 22.08
CA PRO A 596 -7.88 -33.89 23.07
C PRO A 596 -7.31 -34.30 24.45
N GLU A 597 -7.34 -35.59 24.82
CA GLU A 597 -6.66 -36.10 26.02
C GLU A 597 -5.13 -35.96 25.95
N TYR A 598 -4.54 -36.06 24.75
CA TYR A 598 -3.09 -36.09 24.58
C TYR A 598 -2.45 -34.74 24.92
N ILE A 599 -3.11 -33.64 24.53
CA ILE A 599 -2.74 -32.26 24.89
C ILE A 599 -2.80 -32.08 26.42
N LYS A 600 -3.90 -32.52 27.06
CA LYS A 600 -4.08 -32.48 28.52
C LYS A 600 -2.98 -33.23 29.30
N LYS A 601 -2.48 -34.35 28.76
CA LYS A 601 -1.39 -35.12 29.41
C LYS A 601 -0.03 -34.41 29.34
N ARG A 602 0.30 -33.73 28.24
CA ARG A 602 1.60 -33.03 28.10
C ARG A 602 1.66 -31.72 28.89
N GLY A 603 0.57 -30.95 28.93
CA GLY A 603 0.46 -29.71 29.71
C GLY A 603 0.60 -29.88 31.23
N ARG A 604 0.53 -31.12 31.74
CA ARG A 604 0.60 -31.45 33.17
C ARG A 604 2.00 -31.73 33.70
N SER A 605 3.04 -31.72 32.84
CA SER A 605 4.40 -32.19 33.19
C SER A 605 5.50 -31.11 33.19
N VAL A 606 5.20 -29.86 32.84
CA VAL A 606 6.14 -28.72 32.99
C VAL A 606 5.81 -27.98 34.28
N ASN A 607 6.32 -28.49 35.40
CA ASN A 607 5.88 -28.01 36.72
C ASN A 607 6.56 -26.69 37.11
N ARG A 608 5.79 -25.78 37.70
CA ARG A 608 6.17 -24.40 38.02
C ARG A 608 7.13 -24.33 39.23
N SER A 609 8.44 -24.44 39.03
CA SER A 609 9.39 -24.40 40.16
C SER A 609 10.82 -23.92 39.81
N ALA A 610 11.00 -22.63 39.47
CA ALA A 610 12.35 -22.04 39.28
C ALA A 610 12.53 -20.52 39.53
N SER A 611 11.61 -19.81 40.20
CA SER A 611 11.80 -18.36 40.48
C SER A 611 10.86 -17.74 41.55
N ARG A 612 10.85 -18.25 42.79
CA ARG A 612 10.18 -17.55 43.90
C ARG A 612 10.83 -17.79 45.27
N ALA A 613 11.81 -16.94 45.61
CA ALA A 613 12.35 -16.79 46.96
C ALA A 613 12.40 -15.30 47.32
N ALA A 614 11.82 -14.96 48.48
CA ALA A 614 11.67 -13.67 49.14
C ALA A 614 12.30 -12.40 48.51
N ILE A 615 11.46 -11.38 48.29
CA ILE A 615 11.36 -10.20 49.16
C ILE A 615 9.87 -9.81 49.25
N GLN A 616 9.45 -9.20 50.37
CA GLN A 616 8.07 -8.77 50.60
C GLN A 616 7.87 -7.31 50.17
N ASP A 617 6.88 -7.06 49.32
CA ASP A 617 6.09 -5.82 49.32
C ASP A 617 4.65 -6.14 48.85
N GLN A 618 3.65 -5.43 49.35
CA GLN A 618 2.21 -5.79 49.23
C GLN A 618 1.38 -4.75 48.45
N THR A 619 1.87 -4.28 47.30
CA THR A 619 1.22 -3.19 46.53
C THR A 619 1.22 -3.40 45.00
N LYS A 620 1.11 -4.65 44.48
CA LYS A 620 1.18 -4.88 43.02
C LYS A 620 0.51 -6.16 42.47
N VAL A 621 -0.77 -6.38 42.76
CA VAL A 621 -1.49 -7.63 42.36
C VAL A 621 -2.65 -7.44 41.36
N GLU A 622 -3.36 -6.31 41.36
CA GLU A 622 -4.67 -6.20 40.68
C GLU A 622 -4.63 -6.07 39.16
N ASN A 623 -3.56 -5.50 38.57
CA ASN A 623 -3.52 -5.27 37.11
C ASN A 623 -3.13 -6.51 36.28
N LYS A 624 -2.61 -7.59 36.89
CA LYS A 624 -2.02 -8.73 36.16
C LYS A 624 -2.91 -9.97 36.08
N SER A 625 -4.22 -9.82 36.28
CA SER A 625 -5.21 -10.90 36.18
C SER A 625 -6.45 -10.54 35.35
N ARG A 626 -6.54 -9.32 34.82
CA ARG A 626 -7.64 -8.88 33.94
C ARG A 626 -7.43 -9.30 32.49
N PHE A 627 -6.24 -9.07 31.93
CA PHE A 627 -5.91 -9.41 30.53
C PHE A 627 -6.10 -10.91 30.24
N ASP A 628 -5.53 -11.79 31.08
CA ASP A 628 -5.67 -13.25 31.01
C ASP A 628 -7.14 -13.76 31.01
N LEU A 629 -8.10 -12.95 31.49
CA LEU A 629 -9.52 -13.30 31.50
C LEU A 629 -10.26 -12.86 30.22
N PHE A 630 -9.77 -11.80 29.55
CA PHE A 630 -10.36 -11.30 28.31
C PHE A 630 -9.78 -11.97 27.06
N SER A 631 -8.51 -12.42 27.09
CA SER A 631 -7.95 -13.21 25.99
C SER A 631 -8.77 -14.51 25.80
N ALA A 632 -9.02 -15.27 26.87
CA ALA A 632 -9.68 -16.58 26.83
C ALA A 632 -11.10 -16.59 26.22
N SER A 633 -11.81 -15.46 26.23
CA SER A 633 -13.12 -15.30 25.58
C SER A 633 -13.02 -14.79 24.13
N SER A 634 -12.00 -13.98 23.84
CA SER A 634 -11.66 -13.53 22.49
C SER A 634 -11.04 -14.64 21.64
N GLU A 635 -10.24 -15.51 22.25
CA GLU A 635 -9.59 -16.71 21.65
C GLU A 635 -10.61 -17.66 20.99
N GLN A 636 -11.81 -17.82 21.58
CA GLN A 636 -12.84 -18.69 21.02
C GLN A 636 -13.43 -18.13 19.71
N LEU A 637 -13.62 -16.81 19.64
CA LEU A 637 -14.03 -16.14 18.41
C LEU A 637 -12.89 -16.16 17.37
N LEU A 638 -11.66 -15.85 17.79
CA LEU A 638 -10.50 -15.81 16.90
C LEU A 638 -10.22 -17.18 16.26
N ASN A 639 -10.31 -18.27 17.04
CA ASN A 639 -10.16 -19.62 16.52
C ASN A 639 -11.32 -20.02 15.59
N LEU A 640 -12.57 -19.61 15.86
CA LEU A 640 -13.71 -19.79 14.94
C LEU A 640 -13.44 -19.15 13.57
N LEU A 641 -12.88 -17.93 13.54
CA LEU A 641 -12.55 -17.21 12.31
C LEU A 641 -11.38 -17.88 11.55
N VAL A 642 -10.33 -18.29 12.26
CA VAL A 642 -9.13 -18.90 11.64
C VAL A 642 -9.38 -20.34 11.16
N MET A 643 -10.36 -21.06 11.74
CA MET A 643 -10.72 -22.41 11.28
C MET A 643 -11.34 -22.44 9.87
N GLN A 644 -11.85 -21.33 9.33
CA GLN A 644 -12.28 -21.24 7.93
C GLN A 644 -11.08 -21.11 6.96
N ASN A 645 -10.03 -20.36 7.33
CA ASN A 645 -8.88 -20.06 6.46
C ASN A 645 -7.77 -21.13 6.47
N SER A 646 -7.83 -22.10 7.40
CA SER A 646 -6.75 -23.08 7.63
C SER A 646 -6.94 -24.43 6.93
N SER A 647 -8.09 -24.65 6.26
CA SER A 647 -8.24 -25.72 5.28
C SER A 647 -7.79 -25.24 3.90
N GLY A 648 -7.03 -26.06 3.16
CA GLY A 648 -6.53 -25.74 1.81
C GLY A 648 -7.59 -25.75 0.69
N ALA A 649 -8.84 -25.44 1.03
CA ALA A 649 -9.93 -25.22 0.09
C ALA A 649 -9.83 -23.81 -0.54
N PRO A 650 -10.50 -23.54 -1.68
CA PRO A 650 -10.77 -22.15 -2.06
C PRO A 650 -11.53 -21.43 -0.94
N ILE A 651 -11.24 -20.13 -0.76
CA ILE A 651 -11.93 -19.26 0.18
C ILE A 651 -13.43 -19.37 -0.12
N THR A 652 -14.18 -19.92 0.84
CA THR A 652 -15.58 -20.25 0.65
C THR A 652 -16.42 -19.03 1.06
N PRO A 653 -17.30 -18.51 0.19
CA PRO A 653 -18.09 -17.33 0.50
C PRO A 653 -19.02 -17.60 1.69
N GLY A 654 -19.18 -16.59 2.55
CA GLY A 654 -19.92 -16.72 3.81
C GLY A 654 -19.03 -16.87 5.04
N PHE A 655 -18.50 -15.74 5.51
CA PHE A 655 -18.32 -15.54 6.95
C PHE A 655 -19.70 -15.72 7.61
N GLN A 656 -19.82 -16.71 8.50
CA GLN A 656 -20.97 -16.82 9.39
C GLN A 656 -20.46 -17.15 10.79
N MET A 657 -20.58 -16.18 11.69
CA MET A 657 -20.57 -16.47 13.12
C MET A 657 -21.66 -17.53 13.40
N PRO A 658 -21.42 -18.51 14.29
CA PRO A 658 -22.46 -19.45 14.68
C PRO A 658 -23.69 -18.67 15.17
N GLN A 659 -24.88 -19.03 14.66
CA GLN A 659 -26.13 -18.26 14.83
C GLN A 659 -26.55 -18.03 16.31
N ASN A 660 -25.89 -18.70 17.26
CA ASN A 660 -26.15 -18.68 18.69
C ASN A 660 -25.09 -17.90 19.51
N VAL A 661 -24.14 -17.18 18.86
CA VAL A 661 -23.10 -16.41 19.57
C VAL A 661 -23.25 -14.93 19.25
N THR A 662 -23.92 -14.20 20.15
CA THR A 662 -23.94 -12.73 20.14
C THR A 662 -22.59 -12.20 20.65
N THR A 663 -22.15 -11.05 20.12
CA THR A 663 -20.86 -10.43 20.47
C THR A 663 -21.00 -8.92 20.59
N LYS A 664 -20.05 -8.27 21.27
CA LYS A 664 -19.94 -6.81 21.34
C LYS A 664 -18.49 -6.37 21.39
N CYS A 665 -18.17 -5.20 20.83
CA CYS A 665 -16.88 -4.57 21.09
C CYS A 665 -16.88 -3.89 22.46
N VAL A 666 -15.92 -4.26 23.30
CA VAL A 666 -15.60 -3.58 24.56
C VAL A 666 -14.41 -2.67 24.31
N VAL A 667 -14.47 -1.45 24.83
CA VAL A 667 -13.44 -0.42 24.66
C VAL A 667 -12.87 -0.05 26.02
N GLU A 668 -11.57 -0.29 26.21
CA GLU A 668 -10.80 0.07 27.39
C GLU A 668 -9.85 1.23 27.08
N LYS A 669 -9.72 2.17 28.03
CA LYS A 669 -8.78 3.29 27.95
C LYS A 669 -7.64 3.04 28.91
N LEU A 670 -6.43 2.93 28.37
CA LEU A 670 -5.20 2.57 29.06
C LEU A 670 -4.20 3.72 29.01
N GLU A 671 -3.38 3.84 30.05
CA GLU A 671 -2.15 4.65 30.03
C GLU A 671 -0.96 3.70 30.02
N ILE A 672 -0.36 3.50 28.85
CA ILE A 672 0.69 2.49 28.65
C ILE A 672 2.06 3.13 28.88
N PRO A 673 2.87 2.64 29.84
CA PRO A 673 4.22 3.17 30.04
C PRO A 673 5.13 2.74 28.89
N LEU A 674 5.71 3.70 28.19
CA LEU A 674 6.61 3.48 27.07
C LEU A 674 8.02 3.19 27.59
N ARG A 675 8.28 1.92 27.92
CA ARG A 675 9.58 1.42 28.41
C ARG A 675 10.40 0.69 27.34
N CYS A 676 9.75 0.07 26.36
CA CYS A 676 10.42 -0.60 25.25
C CYS A 676 11.19 0.39 24.34
N GLU A 677 12.18 -0.12 23.60
CA GLU A 677 12.87 0.69 22.59
C GLU A 677 11.99 0.85 21.34
N ILE A 678 11.66 2.08 20.98
CA ILE A 678 11.00 2.39 19.71
C ILE A 678 12.06 2.74 18.67
N SER A 679 11.92 2.22 17.45
CA SER A 679 12.79 2.54 16.32
C SER A 679 11.96 2.74 15.05
N PHE A 680 12.19 3.82 14.32
CA PHE A 680 11.68 4.00 12.96
C PHE A 680 12.78 3.64 11.96
N ILE A 681 12.49 2.71 11.05
CA ILE A 681 13.41 2.28 9.98
C ILE A 681 12.60 2.23 8.68
N ASP A 682 12.71 3.28 7.86
CA ASP A 682 11.85 3.47 6.68
C ASP A 682 12.08 2.40 5.60
N TYR A 683 11.20 1.40 5.52
CA TYR A 683 11.13 0.41 4.44
C TYR A 683 10.14 0.78 3.34
N GLU A 684 9.52 1.96 3.41
CA GLU A 684 8.58 2.43 2.40
C GLU A 684 9.31 2.56 1.05
N SER A 685 8.96 1.69 0.10
CA SER A 685 9.62 1.60 -1.20
C SER A 685 9.12 2.73 -2.11
N ARG A 686 9.55 3.98 -1.87
CA ARG A 686 9.27 5.16 -2.71
C ARG A 686 10.55 5.85 -3.16
N SER A 687 10.47 6.65 -4.21
CA SER A 687 11.54 7.54 -4.68
C SER A 687 11.80 8.68 -3.67
N ASP A 688 13.04 9.14 -3.53
CA ASP A 688 13.38 10.31 -2.71
C ASP A 688 13.24 11.64 -3.49
N GLY A 689 13.33 12.78 -2.80
CA GLY A 689 13.21 14.10 -3.45
C GLY A 689 14.26 14.35 -4.53
N ARG A 690 15.45 13.75 -4.43
CA ARG A 690 16.53 13.86 -5.42
C ARG A 690 16.22 13.04 -6.67
N ALA A 691 15.60 11.89 -6.52
CA ALA A 691 15.12 11.05 -7.62
C ALA A 691 13.91 11.66 -8.31
N LEU A 692 12.89 12.11 -7.56
CA LEU A 692 11.70 12.78 -8.10
C LEU A 692 12.07 13.93 -9.03
N LYS A 693 12.96 14.82 -8.58
CA LYS A 693 13.50 15.94 -9.37
C LYS A 693 14.17 15.49 -10.67
N LYS A 694 15.07 14.49 -10.60
CA LYS A 694 15.76 13.92 -11.79
C LYS A 694 14.78 13.29 -12.77
N ILE A 695 13.77 12.59 -12.28
CA ILE A 695 12.76 11.90 -13.10
C ILE A 695 11.90 12.93 -13.84
N ILE A 696 11.38 13.94 -13.15
CA ILE A 696 10.60 15.01 -13.78
C ILE A 696 11.42 15.76 -14.85
N THR A 697 12.67 16.15 -14.54
CA THR A 697 13.60 16.78 -15.50
C THR A 697 13.97 15.86 -16.69
N GLY A 698 14.01 14.54 -16.48
CA GLY A 698 14.26 13.55 -17.53
C GLY A 698 13.04 13.31 -18.43
N LEU A 699 11.84 13.25 -17.84
CA LEU A 699 10.56 13.07 -18.53
C LEU A 699 10.20 14.27 -19.41
N ARG A 700 10.52 15.49 -18.97
CA ARG A 700 10.16 16.75 -19.67
C ARG A 700 8.67 16.84 -20.02
N PRO A 701 7.77 16.76 -19.03
CA PRO A 701 6.34 16.98 -19.25
C PRO A 701 6.07 18.34 -19.87
N GLN A 702 5.07 18.44 -20.74
CA GLN A 702 4.58 19.72 -21.25
C GLN A 702 3.67 20.44 -20.25
N GLU A 703 3.09 19.68 -19.32
CA GLU A 703 2.17 20.12 -18.28
C GLU A 703 2.18 19.12 -17.14
N VAL A 704 2.10 19.60 -15.89
CA VAL A 704 2.22 18.75 -14.70
C VAL A 704 1.13 19.07 -13.68
N ILE A 705 0.53 18.02 -13.10
CA ILE A 705 -0.31 18.09 -11.92
C ILE A 705 0.49 17.48 -10.77
N LEU A 706 0.93 18.33 -9.85
CA LEU A 706 1.72 17.94 -8.68
C LEU A 706 0.74 17.48 -7.60
N LEU A 707 0.49 16.17 -7.57
CA LEU A 707 -0.26 15.49 -6.51
C LEU A 707 0.65 15.32 -5.30
N GLY A 708 0.11 15.33 -4.09
CA GLY A 708 0.96 15.21 -2.91
C GLY A 708 0.26 15.44 -1.59
N SER A 709 0.85 14.87 -0.56
CA SER A 709 0.28 14.81 0.79
C SER A 709 0.62 16.03 1.65
N THR A 710 1.55 16.89 1.22
CA THR A 710 1.86 18.17 1.90
C THR A 710 2.01 19.31 0.90
N ARG A 711 1.55 20.51 1.30
CA ARG A 711 1.77 21.72 0.52
C ARG A 711 3.27 22.07 0.39
N SER A 712 4.08 21.76 1.41
CA SER A 712 5.52 22.01 1.43
C SER A 712 6.29 21.24 0.36
N ALA A 713 5.95 19.96 0.15
CA ALA A 713 6.59 19.10 -0.85
C ALA A 713 6.11 19.47 -2.26
N ILE A 714 4.84 19.86 -2.41
CA ILE A 714 4.27 20.41 -3.63
C ILE A 714 5.00 21.71 -4.02
N ASP A 715 5.08 22.71 -3.14
CA ASP A 715 5.71 24.01 -3.43
C ASP A 715 7.21 23.87 -3.76
N ALA A 716 7.91 22.95 -3.08
CA ALA A 716 9.31 22.62 -3.37
C ALA A 716 9.54 21.95 -4.75
N MET A 717 8.48 21.35 -5.33
CA MET A 717 8.50 20.84 -6.70
C MET A 717 7.94 21.84 -7.71
N VAL A 718 7.02 22.74 -7.34
CA VAL A 718 6.65 23.91 -8.19
C VAL A 718 7.90 24.72 -8.53
N GLU A 719 8.71 25.03 -7.52
CA GLU A 719 9.95 25.78 -7.72
C GLU A 719 10.94 25.02 -8.61
N HIS A 720 10.98 23.68 -8.53
CA HIS A 720 11.77 22.83 -9.42
C HIS A 720 11.29 22.90 -10.88
N CYS A 721 9.98 22.84 -11.09
CA CYS A 721 9.36 22.93 -12.40
C CYS A 721 9.55 24.31 -13.06
N ARG A 722 9.55 25.39 -12.26
CA ARG A 722 9.86 26.75 -12.72
C ARG A 722 11.34 26.93 -13.07
N SER A 723 12.24 26.55 -12.18
CA SER A 723 13.68 26.84 -12.30
C SER A 723 14.42 25.89 -13.25
N ASP A 724 14.33 24.58 -13.02
CA ASP A 724 15.12 23.56 -13.75
C ASP A 724 14.41 23.06 -15.03
N LEU A 725 13.08 23.11 -15.11
CA LEU A 725 12.32 22.75 -16.32
C LEU A 725 11.84 23.94 -17.15
N GLN A 726 11.85 25.16 -16.60
CA GLN A 726 11.37 26.38 -17.27
C GLN A 726 9.90 26.28 -17.74
N LEU A 727 9.08 25.53 -17.00
CA LEU A 727 7.64 25.46 -17.25
C LEU A 727 6.95 26.77 -16.84
N LYS A 728 6.01 27.21 -17.67
CA LYS A 728 5.12 28.34 -17.37
C LYS A 728 4.21 27.99 -16.18
N ASP A 729 3.81 28.99 -15.40
CA ASP A 729 2.85 28.79 -14.30
C ASP A 729 1.52 28.16 -14.75
N GLU A 730 1.04 28.54 -15.95
CA GLU A 730 -0.14 27.96 -16.62
C GLU A 730 -0.07 26.43 -16.81
N ALA A 731 1.14 25.85 -16.75
CA ALA A 731 1.40 24.44 -16.97
C ALA A 731 1.77 23.66 -15.68
N ILE A 732 1.66 24.29 -14.50
CA ILE A 732 2.02 23.71 -13.19
C ILE A 732 0.81 23.77 -12.25
N HIS A 733 0.02 22.70 -12.23
CA HIS A 733 -1.19 22.61 -11.40
C HIS A 733 -0.89 22.04 -10.02
N THR A 734 -1.48 22.64 -8.98
CA THR A 734 -1.31 22.23 -7.57
C THR A 734 -2.65 22.15 -6.82
N PRO A 735 -3.57 21.27 -7.25
CA PRO A 735 -4.92 21.21 -6.71
C PRO A 735 -4.96 20.81 -5.23
N SER A 736 -6.01 21.28 -4.56
CA SER A 736 -6.53 20.76 -3.29
C SER A 736 -7.56 19.66 -3.55
N GLY A 737 -8.04 18.96 -2.52
CA GLY A 737 -9.13 17.99 -2.68
C GLY A 737 -10.51 18.66 -2.80
N LEU A 738 -11.33 18.20 -3.76
CA LEU A 738 -12.56 18.79 -4.32
C LEU A 738 -12.36 19.93 -5.33
N ASP A 739 -11.14 20.15 -5.80
CA ASP A 739 -10.85 21.01 -6.95
C ASP A 739 -11.13 20.29 -8.28
N VAL A 740 -11.25 21.07 -9.37
CA VAL A 740 -11.32 20.56 -10.74
C VAL A 740 -10.27 21.27 -11.59
N VAL A 741 -9.22 20.54 -11.98
CA VAL A 741 -8.20 21.03 -12.91
C VAL A 741 -8.69 20.81 -14.34
N ASN A 742 -8.58 21.83 -15.19
CA ASN A 742 -8.89 21.73 -16.62
C ASN A 742 -7.60 21.83 -17.45
N CYS A 743 -7.18 20.71 -18.04
CA CYS A 743 -6.02 20.58 -18.91
C CYS A 743 -6.41 20.53 -20.41
N THR A 744 -7.68 20.85 -20.72
CA THR A 744 -8.16 21.00 -22.10
C THR A 744 -7.47 22.21 -22.74
N LYS A 745 -6.71 21.99 -23.82
CA LYS A 745 -6.12 23.08 -24.61
C LYS A 745 -7.03 23.39 -25.79
N GLU A 746 -7.38 24.65 -25.94
CA GLU A 746 -7.98 25.17 -27.18
C GLU A 746 -6.88 25.25 -28.24
N GLY A 747 -7.10 24.64 -29.40
CA GLY A 747 -6.09 24.50 -30.45
C GLY A 747 -6.47 23.40 -31.43
N ASP A 748 -7.30 23.75 -32.40
CA ASP A 748 -7.90 22.81 -33.36
C ASP A 748 -6.86 21.92 -34.06
N ILE A 749 -6.94 20.61 -33.84
CA ILE A 749 -6.04 19.63 -34.44
C ILE A 749 -6.57 19.26 -35.83
N TYR A 750 -6.20 20.03 -36.84
CA TYR A 750 -6.52 19.73 -38.24
C TYR A 750 -5.58 18.66 -38.80
N GLN A 751 -6.15 17.57 -39.30
CA GLN A 751 -5.43 16.56 -40.05
C GLN A 751 -5.58 16.86 -41.55
N ALA A 752 -4.47 17.06 -42.25
CA ALA A 752 -4.44 17.39 -43.68
C ALA A 752 -3.49 16.45 -44.43
N ARG A 753 -3.74 16.25 -45.73
CA ARG A 753 -2.98 15.36 -46.62
C ARG A 753 -2.17 16.19 -47.62
N MET A 754 -0.85 16.01 -47.68
CA MET A 754 -0.05 16.65 -48.74
C MET A 754 -0.28 15.97 -50.08
N LYS A 755 -0.45 16.73 -51.17
CA LYS A 755 -0.47 16.21 -52.55
C LYS A 755 0.96 15.91 -53.00
N ASP A 756 1.14 14.87 -53.81
CA ASP A 756 2.47 14.40 -54.24
C ASP A 756 3.30 15.49 -54.95
N SER A 757 2.65 16.43 -55.63
CA SER A 757 3.29 17.60 -56.25
C SER A 757 3.89 18.57 -55.23
N LEU A 758 3.30 18.73 -54.05
CA LEU A 758 3.86 19.50 -52.94
C LEU A 758 5.06 18.77 -52.34
N VAL A 759 4.92 17.47 -52.05
CA VAL A 759 6.00 16.63 -51.48
C VAL A 759 7.23 16.58 -52.40
N THR A 760 7.01 16.43 -53.71
CA THR A 760 8.07 16.42 -54.73
C THR A 760 8.72 17.79 -54.92
N GLY A 761 8.02 18.89 -54.58
CA GLY A 761 8.53 20.26 -54.63
C GLY A 761 9.44 20.65 -53.45
N LEU A 762 9.49 19.84 -52.38
CA LEU A 762 10.19 20.19 -51.14
C LEU A 762 11.71 20.25 -51.31
N LYS A 763 12.30 21.39 -50.96
CA LYS A 763 13.75 21.62 -51.01
C LYS A 763 14.39 21.34 -49.66
N PHE A 764 14.69 20.06 -49.41
CA PHE A 764 15.38 19.63 -48.19
C PHE A 764 16.81 20.18 -48.13
N THR A 765 17.12 20.85 -47.02
CA THR A 765 18.44 21.34 -46.64
C THR A 765 18.93 20.56 -45.43
N LYS A 766 20.10 19.93 -45.53
CA LYS A 766 20.65 19.09 -44.45
C LYS A 766 21.35 19.95 -43.39
N ILE A 767 20.91 19.81 -42.13
CA ILE A 767 21.49 20.49 -40.96
C ILE A 767 21.86 19.43 -39.91
N ARG A 768 23.16 19.15 -39.78
CA ARG A 768 23.71 18.02 -39.01
C ARG A 768 23.09 16.68 -39.44
N GLU A 769 22.30 16.08 -38.57
CA GLU A 769 21.61 14.79 -38.76
C GLU A 769 20.18 14.96 -39.31
N TYR A 770 19.64 16.17 -39.29
CA TYR A 770 18.28 16.50 -39.74
C TYR A 770 18.27 16.99 -41.20
N GLU A 771 17.12 16.82 -41.86
CA GLU A 771 16.84 17.40 -43.18
C GLU A 771 15.58 18.27 -43.06
N LEU A 772 15.72 19.55 -43.38
CA LEU A 772 14.70 20.58 -43.18
C LEU A 772 14.24 21.12 -44.53
N ALA A 773 12.93 21.08 -44.79
CA ALA A 773 12.31 21.75 -45.92
C ALA A 773 11.36 22.83 -45.42
N TRP A 774 11.33 23.97 -46.11
CA TRP A 774 10.28 24.96 -45.96
C TRP A 774 9.05 24.53 -46.76
N VAL A 775 7.85 24.75 -46.23
CA VAL A 775 6.58 24.32 -46.83
C VAL A 775 5.62 25.51 -46.88
N GLU A 776 5.30 25.96 -48.09
CA GLU A 776 4.21 26.89 -48.38
C GLU A 776 3.18 26.16 -49.24
N ALA A 777 1.92 26.16 -48.80
CA ALA A 777 0.86 25.37 -49.42
C ALA A 777 -0.51 26.01 -49.24
N ASP A 778 -1.34 25.91 -50.29
CA ASP A 778 -2.76 26.25 -50.20
C ASP A 778 -3.55 25.02 -49.68
N ILE A 779 -4.64 25.29 -48.95
CA ILE A 779 -5.57 24.26 -48.48
C ILE A 779 -6.73 24.17 -49.46
N VAL A 780 -7.00 22.97 -49.98
CA VAL A 780 -8.10 22.68 -50.92
C VAL A 780 -8.97 21.56 -50.35
N ASP A 781 -10.29 21.71 -50.44
CA ASP A 781 -11.23 20.65 -50.03
C ASP A 781 -11.14 19.44 -50.97
N ALA A 782 -11.38 18.24 -50.42
CA ALA A 782 -11.06 17.00 -51.12
C ALA A 782 -11.81 16.84 -52.46
N ASP A 783 -13.06 17.29 -52.54
CA ASP A 783 -13.91 17.20 -53.74
C ASP A 783 -13.37 18.01 -54.93
N GLU A 784 -12.83 19.22 -54.69
CA GLU A 784 -12.26 20.07 -55.75
C GLU A 784 -10.96 19.51 -56.34
N SER A 785 -10.30 18.57 -55.63
CA SER A 785 -9.05 17.96 -56.10
C SER A 785 -9.22 16.89 -57.20
N SER A 786 -10.47 16.62 -57.61
CA SER A 786 -10.85 15.50 -58.50
C SER A 786 -10.81 15.80 -60.01
N THR A 787 -10.70 17.07 -60.42
CA THR A 787 -10.66 17.46 -61.85
C THR A 787 -9.22 17.62 -62.36
N ASP A 788 -8.57 16.50 -62.69
CA ASP A 788 -7.69 16.32 -63.87
C ASP A 788 -6.85 15.02 -63.74
N ASP A 789 -7.39 13.89 -64.20
CA ASP A 789 -6.60 12.71 -64.58
C ASP A 789 -7.44 11.74 -65.46
N PRO A 790 -7.23 11.71 -66.80
CA PRO A 790 -7.98 10.83 -67.70
C PRO A 790 -7.19 9.56 -68.06
N MET A 791 -7.49 8.43 -67.42
CA MET A 791 -7.10 7.10 -67.95
C MET A 791 -8.17 6.03 -67.75
N GLU A 792 -8.21 5.09 -68.71
CA GLU A 792 -9.19 4.01 -68.82
C GLU A 792 -8.84 2.85 -67.86
N GLY A 793 -9.87 2.22 -67.27
CA GLY A 793 -9.70 1.30 -66.14
C GLY A 793 -9.51 -0.18 -66.48
N VAL A 794 -9.37 -1.00 -65.42
CA VAL A 794 -9.65 -2.44 -65.36
C VAL A 794 -10.27 -2.74 -63.99
N ASP A 795 -11.16 -3.72 -63.92
CA ASP A 795 -11.97 -4.01 -62.72
C ASP A 795 -11.23 -4.64 -61.53
N GLY A 796 -11.68 -4.27 -60.32
CA GLY A 796 -12.01 -5.25 -59.28
C GLY A 796 -10.95 -5.66 -58.25
N GLU A 797 -10.92 -4.97 -57.10
CA GLU A 797 -11.11 -5.60 -55.77
C GLU A 797 -11.37 -4.54 -54.68
N SER A 798 -12.36 -4.77 -53.80
CA SER A 798 -12.91 -3.73 -52.91
C SER A 798 -12.40 -3.82 -51.47
N HIS A 799 -11.26 -3.19 -51.18
CA HIS A 799 -10.76 -3.01 -49.80
C HIS A 799 -10.85 -1.55 -49.32
N ALA A 800 -11.71 -1.30 -48.33
CA ALA A 800 -11.62 -0.25 -47.30
C ALA A 800 -11.40 1.23 -47.71
N LYS A 801 -11.88 1.70 -48.88
CA LYS A 801 -11.94 3.15 -49.20
C LYS A 801 -13.17 3.86 -48.58
N VAL A 802 -13.20 4.04 -47.26
CA VAL A 802 -14.18 4.92 -46.58
C VAL A 802 -13.53 5.62 -45.36
N ALA A 803 -12.55 6.49 -45.60
CA ALA A 803 -11.99 7.43 -44.58
C ALA A 803 -11.04 8.49 -45.18
N SER A 804 -10.25 8.13 -46.19
CA SER A 804 -9.16 8.95 -46.74
C SER A 804 -9.60 10.20 -47.51
N ASP A 805 -10.78 10.12 -48.14
CA ASP A 805 -11.17 11.03 -49.21
C ASP A 805 -11.95 12.25 -48.69
N ALA A 806 -12.00 12.44 -47.36
CA ALA A 806 -12.65 13.57 -46.68
C ALA A 806 -11.66 14.45 -45.87
N LEU A 807 -10.34 14.24 -46.02
CA LEU A 807 -9.31 15.10 -45.40
C LEU A 807 -8.89 16.22 -46.36
N PRO A 808 -8.76 17.48 -45.88
CA PRO A 808 -8.32 18.60 -46.70
C PRO A 808 -6.90 18.38 -47.24
N VAL A 809 -6.63 18.91 -48.42
CA VAL A 809 -5.42 18.64 -49.21
C VAL A 809 -4.53 19.87 -49.26
N LEU A 810 -3.25 19.69 -48.90
CA LEU A 810 -2.21 20.70 -49.07
C LEU A 810 -1.60 20.58 -50.46
N VAL A 811 -1.71 21.64 -51.27
CA VAL A 811 -1.18 21.73 -52.64
C VAL A 811 -0.10 22.83 -52.72
N PRO A 812 0.80 22.83 -53.72
CA PRO A 812 1.77 23.93 -53.90
C PRO A 812 1.06 25.29 -53.97
N ALA A 813 1.54 26.27 -53.19
CA ALA A 813 0.92 27.59 -53.11
C ALA A 813 0.81 28.25 -54.50
N SER A 814 -0.38 28.75 -54.82
CA SER A 814 -0.73 29.38 -56.09
C SER A 814 -0.23 30.83 -56.24
N GLY A 815 0.21 31.43 -55.13
CA GLY A 815 0.79 32.77 -55.05
C GLY A 815 1.64 32.95 -53.79
N PRO A 816 2.16 34.16 -53.52
CA PRO A 816 2.87 34.44 -52.28
C PRO A 816 1.92 34.32 -51.09
N VAL A 817 2.25 33.44 -50.14
CA VAL A 817 1.46 33.24 -48.92
C VAL A 817 1.53 34.49 -48.05
N ALA A 818 0.43 34.83 -47.37
CA ALA A 818 0.38 35.97 -46.45
C ALA A 818 1.23 35.73 -45.19
N ASP A 819 1.78 36.79 -44.61
CA ASP A 819 2.61 36.74 -43.40
C ASP A 819 1.92 35.97 -42.27
N HIS A 820 2.46 34.79 -41.92
CA HIS A 820 1.99 33.95 -40.82
C HIS A 820 3.13 33.57 -39.89
N ALA A 821 2.80 33.16 -38.66
CA ALA A 821 3.79 32.62 -37.73
C ALA A 821 4.38 31.32 -38.30
N THR A 822 5.70 31.13 -38.21
CA THR A 822 6.37 29.90 -38.61
C THR A 822 6.01 28.76 -37.66
N VAL A 823 5.40 27.69 -38.19
CA VAL A 823 5.07 26.48 -37.42
C VAL A 823 6.12 25.41 -37.69
N PHE A 824 6.80 24.94 -36.63
CA PHE A 824 7.82 23.90 -36.73
C PHE A 824 7.21 22.51 -36.56
N VAL A 825 7.06 21.77 -37.66
CA VAL A 825 6.72 20.34 -37.62
C VAL A 825 7.95 19.56 -37.12
N ASN A 826 7.76 18.63 -36.18
CA ASN A 826 8.78 17.78 -35.58
C ASN A 826 9.94 18.49 -34.83
N GLU A 827 9.77 19.76 -34.41
CA GLU A 827 10.67 20.54 -33.53
C GLU A 827 12.15 20.07 -33.44
N PRO A 828 13.04 20.51 -34.35
CA PRO A 828 14.48 20.29 -34.18
C PRO A 828 14.97 21.02 -32.91
N LYS A 829 15.89 20.41 -32.16
CA LYS A 829 16.49 21.03 -30.98
C LYS A 829 17.21 22.32 -31.41
N LEU A 830 16.84 23.47 -30.83
CA LEU A 830 17.49 24.75 -31.13
C LEU A 830 19.02 24.75 -30.90
N SER A 831 19.52 23.90 -30.00
CA SER A 831 20.96 23.64 -29.79
C SER A 831 21.70 23.07 -30.99
N ASP A 832 20.98 22.44 -31.93
CA ASP A 832 21.54 21.88 -33.16
C ASP A 832 21.54 22.88 -34.34
N VAL A 833 20.71 23.93 -34.25
CA VAL A 833 20.59 25.00 -35.26
C VAL A 833 21.45 26.23 -34.92
N GLY A 834 21.97 26.32 -33.68
CA GLY A 834 22.82 27.41 -33.20
C GLY A 834 24.12 27.58 -33.99
N GLY A 835 24.10 28.44 -35.01
CA GLY A 835 25.24 28.76 -35.87
C GLY A 835 24.96 29.76 -37.00
N LEU A 836 23.71 30.23 -37.17
CA LEU A 836 23.31 31.21 -38.18
C LEU A 836 22.46 32.32 -37.54
N CYS A 837 23.15 33.38 -37.10
CA CYS A 837 22.64 34.72 -36.84
C CYS A 837 23.52 35.71 -37.62
#